data_AF-A0AA51RCM7-F1
#
_entry.id   AF-A0AA51RCM7-F1
#
_cell.length_a   1.000
_cell.length_b   1.000
_cell.length_c   1.000
_cell.angle_alpha   90.00
_cell.angle_beta   90.00
_cell.angle_gamma   90.00
#
_symmetry.space_group_name_H-M   'P 1'
#
loop_
_entity.id
_entity.type
_entity.pdbx_description
1 polymer ?
#
loop_
_entity_poly.entity_id
_entity_poly.type
_entity_poly.pdbx_seq_one_letter_code
_entity_poly.pdbx_strand_id
1 'polypeptide(L)'
;MEENQEQIAQQWHAFLQEYFQKRIQQKQEFILKHFEFIKEQKPSDSKISDAKIEDDYKQSVFEFIKNTYNVKPNLEAEDEINVHQTLSTEFHNYLSSIPEKINIEQREARFKILKEDAFRLKLLKPYKIFAFKFSKIPFHIANLFRKEKKKLHYWKHEVKTQALFERWFFNKMYSTLDEVNQDILKEFSDALLEVKSFESNPDQIDNDPTSYFNEDFKKSIKLKINEAYLKNCEQYEKEFELVGTIEYNKKLISERRLERDYRQLKKHYSKHHHNWQNTIHALFEDWRSELELSALQAYIANNIHDLDENIQSWKAKIYEHFLNDIKSYLAEAQAMFDQEVMELEGITKKITQVKYITNKKLGQSLIQNMQENLSKNSILNQMDRLEHMVSERVEKLATAYVVTKSNQFDVPLEDNELSTISNYELLSFELIPDLNAKLEELKSEVFTVMDELLIKVGDIDEIVDYVLSAASNSLDQDEDEQQAKSIIVDGFERAENTTNEVESQINEIVEKSGEQLREMSDELIEELQKLKQNDKVSALRIRISKAKALHKSEALTQKVFDYIKNYFSIAKSFFLKYYDKALELKTELSKRFLSATIVNEPNRAVSDFLNESNQIINGLPLIYRKLYAIEPLTDMVLFEGREKEIKRISSAYAAWQEGKFAAVLLTAEKWSGMTSLINYSVKNIKFNIIPLRIELKINDPEPQTLFKILAEKLEENLTDKESIIEFLNTGKKRIIIIENLQKLFLREMHGQKSLIDFIDIMTATQKNVFWIGSISIYTFNYLEKSLKMSAFFSYHIPLEPLSDDEISKLIIKRNRISGFKIQFEKSEKDINDKKYNKLDEKEKQDHLKERFFKDLNNFAKSNISMALMFWLLSTKKVDDQNIIIKNFKKPDFSFLSSIKMDRVFVLQALIMHDGLFQGQLAKVLSYDITKTKFLLIELLEDGVLQEKEGQFFVNPIIYRNTVQLLKSRNLL
;
A
#
# COMPACT_ATOMS: atom_id res chain seq x y z
N MET A 1 19.86 -28.58 80.44
CA MET A 1 21.11 -27.84 80.08
C MET A 1 21.68 -27.19 81.34
N GLU A 2 22.81 -26.47 81.30
CA GLU A 2 23.08 -25.49 82.38
C GLU A 2 22.19 -24.25 82.19
N GLU A 3 21.78 -23.60 83.29
CA GLU A 3 20.80 -22.47 83.29
C GLU A 3 21.18 -21.34 82.31
N ASN A 4 22.48 -21.06 82.18
CA ASN A 4 23.01 -20.06 81.24
C ASN A 4 22.85 -20.47 79.75
N GLN A 5 23.01 -21.76 79.43
CA GLN A 5 22.88 -22.25 78.04
C GLN A 5 21.41 -22.29 77.58
N GLU A 6 20.51 -22.61 78.50
CA GLU A 6 19.06 -22.60 78.25
C GLU A 6 18.58 -21.17 77.98
N GLN A 7 19.04 -20.19 78.76
CA GLN A 7 18.74 -18.78 78.56
C GLN A 7 19.24 -18.28 77.19
N ILE A 8 20.45 -18.63 76.78
CA ILE A 8 21.00 -18.24 75.47
C ILE A 8 20.25 -18.91 74.32
N ALA A 9 19.86 -20.19 74.47
CA ALA A 9 19.03 -20.88 73.48
C ALA A 9 17.65 -20.22 73.34
N GLN A 10 17.04 -19.78 74.44
CA GLN A 10 15.78 -19.04 74.43
C GLN A 10 15.91 -17.66 73.76
N GLN A 11 17.01 -16.94 74.01
CA GLN A 11 17.30 -15.66 73.34
C GLN A 11 17.45 -15.83 71.83
N TRP A 12 18.19 -16.85 71.39
CA TRP A 12 18.32 -17.18 69.97
C TRP A 12 16.98 -17.53 69.32
N HIS A 13 16.15 -18.31 70.01
CA HIS A 13 14.79 -18.64 69.54
C HIS A 13 13.91 -17.38 69.40
N ALA A 14 13.92 -16.49 70.39
CA ALA A 14 13.17 -15.24 70.35
C ALA A 14 13.63 -14.34 69.19
N PHE A 15 14.95 -14.20 69.01
CA PHE A 15 15.53 -13.46 67.89
C PHE A 15 15.07 -14.01 66.53
N LEU A 16 15.08 -15.34 66.34
CA LEU A 16 14.62 -15.96 65.09
C LEU A 16 13.15 -15.65 64.79
N GLN A 17 12.27 -15.70 65.80
CA GLN A 17 10.86 -15.37 65.62
C GLN A 17 10.66 -13.89 65.24
N GLU A 18 11.36 -12.98 65.90
CA GLU A 18 11.30 -11.54 65.60
C GLU A 18 11.86 -11.23 64.21
N TYR A 19 12.98 -11.85 63.85
CA TYR A 19 13.64 -11.68 62.56
C TYR A 19 12.71 -12.01 61.38
N PHE A 20 12.09 -13.20 61.39
CA PHE A 20 11.19 -13.59 60.30
C PHE A 20 9.87 -12.82 60.33
N GLN A 21 9.36 -12.41 61.50
CA GLN A 21 8.19 -11.55 61.59
C GLN A 21 8.43 -10.18 60.94
N LYS A 22 9.60 -9.57 61.16
CA LYS A 22 9.98 -8.31 60.52
C LYS A 22 10.06 -8.42 59.00
N ARG A 23 10.57 -9.55 58.48
CA ARG A 23 10.66 -9.78 57.02
C ARG A 23 9.28 -9.97 56.38
N ILE A 24 8.39 -10.71 57.05
CA ILE A 24 6.99 -10.84 56.62
C ILE A 24 6.34 -9.45 56.52
N GLN A 25 6.51 -8.60 57.53
CA GLN A 25 5.96 -7.24 57.52
C GLN A 25 6.50 -6.39 56.37
N GLN A 26 7.82 -6.41 56.12
CA GLN A 26 8.43 -5.66 55.01
C GLN A 26 7.87 -6.08 53.64
N LYS A 27 7.62 -7.38 53.44
CA LYS A 27 7.04 -7.91 52.19
C LYS A 27 5.57 -7.54 52.06
N GLN A 28 4.81 -7.58 53.15
CA GLN A 28 3.42 -7.14 53.20
C GLN A 28 3.28 -5.64 52.86
N GLU A 29 4.10 -4.77 53.45
CA GLU A 29 4.13 -3.33 53.16
C GLU A 29 4.48 -3.05 51.69
N PHE A 30 5.39 -3.85 51.11
CA PHE A 30 5.75 -3.73 49.71
C PHE A 30 4.56 -4.04 48.78
N ILE A 31 3.83 -5.13 49.02
CA ILE A 31 2.65 -5.51 48.21
C ILE A 31 1.56 -4.45 48.31
N LEU A 32 1.24 -3.99 49.52
CA LEU A 32 0.22 -2.97 49.76
C LEU A 32 0.51 -1.69 48.97
N LYS A 33 1.76 -1.21 48.99
CA LYS A 33 2.17 -0.02 48.25
C LYS A 33 1.98 -0.17 46.73
N HIS A 34 2.25 -1.35 46.17
CA HIS A 34 2.06 -1.61 44.74
C HIS A 34 0.57 -1.67 44.38
N PHE A 35 -0.22 -2.36 45.21
CA PHE A 35 -1.66 -2.47 45.02
C PHE A 35 -2.37 -1.11 45.11
N GLU A 36 -2.04 -0.29 46.12
CA GLU A 36 -2.61 1.05 46.29
C GLU A 36 -2.28 1.96 45.10
N PHE A 37 -1.03 1.96 44.63
CA PHE A 37 -0.63 2.75 43.46
C PHE A 37 -1.43 2.36 42.21
N ILE A 38 -1.55 1.06 41.93
CA ILE A 38 -2.30 0.56 40.77
C ILE A 38 -3.78 0.94 40.88
N LYS A 39 -4.35 0.84 42.08
CA LYS A 39 -5.74 1.23 42.36
C LYS A 39 -5.99 2.72 42.17
N GLU A 40 -5.05 3.58 42.55
CA GLU A 40 -5.14 5.04 42.39
C GLU A 40 -5.03 5.49 40.92
N GLN A 41 -4.15 4.86 40.14
CA GLN A 41 -3.96 5.21 38.73
C GLN A 41 -5.04 4.61 37.82
N LYS A 42 -5.78 3.60 38.27
CA LYS A 42 -6.78 2.91 37.45
C LYS A 42 -7.94 3.84 37.10
N PRO A 43 -8.35 3.93 35.82
CA PRO A 43 -9.50 4.73 35.41
C PRO A 43 -10.78 4.26 36.13
N SER A 44 -11.63 5.19 36.58
CA SER A 44 -12.91 4.87 37.23
C SER A 44 -14.02 4.53 36.22
N ASP A 45 -14.82 3.51 36.55
CA ASP A 45 -15.90 2.87 35.77
C ASP A 45 -16.46 3.57 34.51
N SER A 46 -16.24 2.90 33.36
CA SER A 46 -17.27 2.42 32.42
C SER A 46 -18.06 3.39 31.50
N LYS A 47 -17.63 4.64 31.29
CA LYS A 47 -18.14 5.43 30.15
C LYS A 47 -17.01 6.19 29.47
N ILE A 48 -16.63 5.68 28.30
CA ILE A 48 -15.63 6.13 27.33
C ILE A 48 -14.38 5.25 27.37
N SER A 49 -14.41 4.32 26.42
CA SER A 49 -13.33 3.53 25.84
C SER A 49 -12.28 4.43 25.18
N ASP A 50 -11.65 5.34 25.93
CA ASP A 50 -10.55 6.13 25.37
C ASP A 50 -9.28 5.29 25.48
N ALA A 51 -8.91 4.67 24.37
CA ALA A 51 -7.66 3.91 24.22
C ALA A 51 -6.43 4.77 24.61
N LYS A 52 -6.51 6.10 24.50
CA LYS A 52 -5.52 7.04 25.02
C LYS A 52 -5.37 7.02 26.54
N ILE A 53 -6.48 7.00 27.29
CA ILE A 53 -6.46 6.94 28.76
C ILE A 53 -5.87 5.59 29.22
N GLU A 54 -6.18 4.52 28.48
CA GLU A 54 -5.61 3.21 28.74
C GLU A 54 -4.09 3.16 28.47
N ASP A 55 -3.61 3.75 27.36
CA ASP A 55 -2.17 3.89 27.09
C ASP A 55 -1.45 4.65 28.23
N ASP A 56 -1.98 5.81 28.63
CA ASP A 56 -1.41 6.63 29.72
C ASP A 56 -1.37 5.86 31.05
N TYR A 57 -2.45 5.12 31.38
CA TYR A 57 -2.51 4.27 32.56
C TYR A 57 -1.43 3.18 32.53
N LYS A 58 -1.35 2.40 31.44
CA LYS A 58 -0.38 1.28 31.32
C LYS A 58 1.07 1.79 31.36
N GLN A 59 1.35 2.94 30.75
CA GLN A 59 2.67 3.60 30.85
C GLN A 59 3.00 4.03 32.28
N SER A 60 2.04 4.58 33.02
CA SER A 60 2.27 5.03 34.40
C SER A 60 2.63 3.87 35.34
N VAL A 61 1.94 2.73 35.19
CA VAL A 61 2.23 1.50 35.94
C VAL A 61 3.58 0.91 35.51
N PHE A 62 3.88 0.90 34.21
CA PHE A 62 5.17 0.46 33.70
C PHE A 62 6.34 1.25 34.29
N GLU A 63 6.27 2.58 34.28
CA GLU A 63 7.31 3.45 34.85
C GLU A 63 7.41 3.29 36.38
N PHE A 64 6.29 3.11 37.08
CA PHE A 64 6.30 2.81 38.51
C PHE A 64 7.04 1.50 38.84
N ILE A 65 6.74 0.41 38.12
CA ILE A 65 7.40 -0.88 38.31
C ILE A 65 8.88 -0.79 37.95
N LYS A 66 9.22 -0.17 36.81
CA LYS A 66 10.59 0.05 36.35
C LYS A 66 11.43 0.84 37.37
N ASN A 67 10.86 1.87 37.97
CA ASN A 67 11.55 2.67 39.00
C ASN A 67 11.66 1.93 40.35
N THR A 68 10.71 1.06 40.67
CA THR A 68 10.70 0.29 41.91
C THR A 68 11.58 -0.95 41.84
N TYR A 69 11.76 -1.54 40.66
CA TYR A 69 12.56 -2.75 40.42
C TYR A 69 13.44 -2.60 39.16
N ASN A 70 14.49 -1.78 39.25
CA ASN A 70 15.28 -1.33 38.09
C ASN A 70 16.49 -2.24 37.75
N VAL A 71 16.89 -3.16 38.63
CA VAL A 71 18.16 -3.89 38.50
C VAL A 71 17.95 -5.38 38.71
N LYS A 72 18.43 -6.20 37.77
CA LYS A 72 18.59 -7.65 37.94
C LYS A 72 19.44 -7.87 39.19
N PRO A 73 18.95 -8.57 40.23
CA PRO A 73 19.73 -8.80 41.45
C PRO A 73 21.08 -9.40 41.08
N ASN A 74 22.14 -8.61 41.30
CA ASN A 74 23.49 -8.97 40.93
C ASN A 74 23.97 -10.00 41.95
N LEU A 75 24.32 -11.20 41.48
CA LEU A 75 24.71 -12.39 42.24
C LEU A 75 25.81 -12.21 43.30
N GLU A 76 26.42 -11.03 43.42
CA GLU A 76 27.62 -10.83 44.22
C GLU A 76 27.63 -9.60 45.16
N ALA A 77 26.56 -8.80 45.26
CA ALA A 77 26.63 -7.60 46.11
C ALA A 77 25.34 -7.31 46.90
N GLU A 78 25.49 -7.30 48.22
CA GLU A 78 24.63 -6.70 49.25
C GLU A 78 23.59 -7.61 49.95
N ASP A 79 22.49 -8.08 49.33
CA ASP A 79 21.39 -8.68 50.12
C ASP A 79 21.63 -10.12 50.62
N GLU A 80 22.16 -11.00 49.77
CA GLU A 80 22.46 -12.39 50.12
C GLU A 80 23.60 -12.48 51.15
N ILE A 81 24.56 -11.57 51.02
CA ILE A 81 25.64 -11.34 51.96
C ILE A 81 25.05 -10.86 53.30
N ASN A 82 24.17 -9.86 53.30
CA ASN A 82 23.61 -9.28 54.52
C ASN A 82 22.71 -10.23 55.33
N VAL A 83 21.84 -11.01 54.68
CA VAL A 83 20.87 -11.87 55.40
C VAL A 83 21.56 -13.00 56.13
N HIS A 84 22.42 -13.73 55.42
CA HIS A 84 23.21 -14.80 56.01
C HIS A 84 24.21 -14.24 57.02
N GLN A 85 24.83 -13.08 56.75
CA GLN A 85 25.73 -12.43 57.70
C GLN A 85 24.99 -12.00 58.96
N THR A 86 23.76 -11.50 58.88
CA THR A 86 22.99 -11.08 60.06
C THR A 86 22.70 -12.27 60.97
N LEU A 87 22.14 -13.36 60.43
CA LEU A 87 21.87 -14.59 61.20
C LEU A 87 23.15 -15.19 61.77
N SER A 88 24.23 -15.22 60.99
CA SER A 88 25.53 -15.72 61.45
C SER A 88 26.13 -14.84 62.54
N THR A 89 26.16 -13.52 62.35
CA THR A 89 26.78 -12.58 63.29
C THR A 89 26.07 -12.62 64.63
N GLU A 90 24.73 -12.56 64.63
CA GLU A 90 23.97 -12.64 65.87
C GLU A 90 24.11 -14.00 66.57
N PHE A 91 24.13 -15.10 65.81
CA PHE A 91 24.40 -16.41 66.41
C PHE A 91 25.79 -16.47 67.08
N HIS A 92 26.83 -15.94 66.43
CA HIS A 92 28.19 -15.92 66.99
C HIS A 92 28.30 -15.00 68.22
N ASN A 93 27.52 -13.90 68.27
CA ASN A 93 27.40 -13.04 69.46
C ASN A 93 26.87 -13.85 70.64
N TYR A 94 25.79 -14.61 70.46
CA TYR A 94 25.24 -15.51 71.49
C TYR A 94 26.22 -16.62 71.87
N LEU A 95 26.90 -17.22 70.89
CA LEU A 95 27.88 -18.30 71.09
C LEU A 95 29.07 -17.86 71.95
N SER A 96 29.51 -16.61 71.80
CA SER A 96 30.64 -16.04 72.57
C SER A 96 30.39 -15.99 74.08
N SER A 97 29.11 -15.98 74.50
CA SER A 97 28.69 -15.96 75.91
C SER A 97 28.67 -17.37 76.54
N ILE A 98 28.82 -18.43 75.74
CA ILE A 98 28.89 -19.82 76.20
C ILE A 98 30.36 -20.19 76.44
N PRO A 99 30.73 -20.81 77.56
CA PRO A 99 32.11 -21.28 77.76
C PRO A 99 32.50 -22.29 76.67
N GLU A 100 33.76 -22.27 76.20
CA GLU A 100 34.25 -23.19 75.15
C GLU A 100 34.11 -24.66 75.58
N LYS A 101 34.41 -24.94 76.86
CA LYS A 101 34.45 -26.27 77.45
C LYS A 101 33.98 -26.25 78.90
N ILE A 102 33.23 -27.26 79.31
CA ILE A 102 32.84 -27.48 80.71
C ILE A 102 33.20 -28.91 81.13
N ASN A 103 33.69 -29.07 82.36
CA ASN A 103 33.99 -30.38 82.94
C ASN A 103 32.87 -30.83 83.89
N ILE A 104 32.00 -31.73 83.42
CA ILE A 104 30.88 -32.26 84.22
C ILE A 104 31.17 -33.68 84.69
N GLU A 105 30.48 -34.15 85.73
CA GLU A 105 30.59 -35.52 86.25
C GLU A 105 29.66 -36.48 85.47
N GLN A 106 30.18 -37.62 84.99
CA GLN A 106 29.39 -38.61 84.26
C GLN A 106 28.35 -39.28 85.18
N ARG A 107 27.13 -39.49 84.67
CA ARG A 107 26.07 -40.19 85.41
C ARG A 107 26.41 -41.66 85.68
N GLU A 108 25.93 -42.18 86.82
CA GLU A 108 26.14 -43.59 87.23
C GLU A 108 25.76 -44.59 86.14
N ALA A 109 24.63 -44.36 85.44
CA ALA A 109 24.11 -45.25 84.41
C ALA A 109 25.10 -45.49 83.25
N ARG A 110 26.09 -44.61 83.04
CA ARG A 110 27.10 -44.73 81.99
C ARG A 110 28.20 -45.74 82.30
N PHE A 111 28.30 -46.19 83.56
CA PHE A 111 29.18 -47.28 83.98
C PHE A 111 28.42 -48.61 84.13
N LYS A 112 27.30 -48.76 83.39
CA LYS A 112 26.54 -50.00 83.21
C LYS A 112 26.34 -50.25 81.71
N ILE A 113 26.25 -51.52 81.32
CA ILE A 113 25.88 -51.91 79.96
C ILE A 113 24.37 -51.74 79.85
N LEU A 114 23.92 -50.85 78.97
CA LEU A 114 22.52 -50.56 78.73
C LEU A 114 22.01 -51.41 77.57
N LYS A 115 20.71 -51.76 77.58
CA LYS A 115 20.10 -52.56 76.51
C LYS A 115 20.22 -51.87 75.14
N GLU A 116 20.13 -50.55 75.14
CA GLU A 116 20.18 -49.65 73.98
C GLU A 116 21.59 -49.40 73.44
N ASP A 117 22.65 -49.91 74.09
CA ASP A 117 24.02 -49.68 73.62
C ASP A 117 24.28 -50.37 72.26
N ALA A 118 24.87 -49.61 71.33
CA ALA A 118 25.38 -50.15 70.06
C ALA A 118 26.43 -51.25 70.31
N PHE A 119 26.56 -52.20 69.38
CA PHE A 119 27.48 -53.34 69.50
C PHE A 119 28.91 -52.95 69.90
N ARG A 120 29.45 -51.89 69.28
CA ARG A 120 30.77 -51.33 69.62
C ARG A 120 30.86 -50.83 71.06
N LEU A 121 29.80 -50.21 71.58
CA LEU A 121 29.75 -49.71 72.97
C LEU A 121 29.62 -50.86 73.98
N LYS A 122 28.87 -51.92 73.64
CA LYS A 122 28.78 -53.15 74.45
C LYS A 122 30.14 -53.84 74.61
N LEU A 123 31.03 -53.73 73.62
CA LEU A 123 32.41 -54.23 73.70
C LEU A 123 33.35 -53.32 74.51
N LEU A 124 33.21 -51.99 74.39
CA LEU A 124 34.12 -51.03 75.04
C LEU A 124 33.75 -50.73 76.50
N LYS A 125 32.47 -50.77 76.86
CA LYS A 125 31.99 -50.47 78.22
C LYS A 125 32.55 -51.41 79.29
N PRO A 126 32.70 -52.74 79.10
CA PRO A 126 33.36 -53.62 80.08
C PRO A 126 34.73 -53.11 80.53
N TYR A 127 35.56 -52.63 79.59
CA TYR A 127 36.86 -52.04 79.90
C TYR A 127 36.74 -50.72 80.67
N LYS A 128 35.82 -49.82 80.26
CA LYS A 128 35.51 -48.57 80.98
C LYS A 128 35.06 -48.84 82.42
N ILE A 129 34.19 -49.84 82.62
CA ILE A 129 33.66 -50.25 83.94
C ILE A 129 34.77 -50.84 84.82
N PHE A 130 35.60 -51.72 84.25
CA PHE A 130 36.74 -52.31 84.96
C PHE A 130 37.75 -51.23 85.40
N ALA A 131 38.16 -50.37 84.48
CA ALA A 131 39.08 -49.26 84.76
C ALA A 131 38.49 -48.27 85.80
N PHE A 132 37.19 -47.99 85.74
CA PHE A 132 36.51 -47.16 86.75
C PHE A 132 36.56 -47.80 88.13
N LYS A 133 36.17 -49.08 88.25
CA LYS A 133 36.20 -49.82 89.53
C LYS A 133 37.61 -49.84 90.13
N PHE A 134 38.63 -50.12 89.30
CA PHE A 134 40.03 -50.13 89.73
C PHE A 134 40.49 -48.74 90.24
N SER A 135 40.16 -47.67 89.51
CA SER A 135 40.51 -46.29 89.90
C SER A 135 39.90 -45.84 91.24
N LYS A 136 38.84 -46.52 91.71
CA LYS A 136 38.13 -46.17 92.94
C LYS A 136 38.42 -47.12 94.11
N ILE A 137 39.30 -48.11 93.93
CA ILE A 137 39.75 -49.00 95.03
C ILE A 137 40.30 -48.19 96.23
N PRO A 138 41.20 -47.20 96.05
CA PRO A 138 41.70 -46.40 97.18
C PRO A 138 40.60 -45.60 97.89
N PHE A 139 39.60 -45.11 97.14
CA PHE A 139 38.45 -44.40 97.70
C PHE A 139 37.59 -45.32 98.56
N HIS A 140 37.28 -46.53 98.08
CA HIS A 140 36.47 -47.49 98.83
C HIS A 140 37.18 -47.95 100.11
N ILE A 141 38.50 -48.19 100.04
CA ILE A 141 39.32 -48.51 101.21
C ILE A 141 39.31 -47.35 102.21
N ALA A 142 39.58 -46.12 101.77
CA ALA A 142 39.60 -44.95 102.66
C ALA A 142 38.22 -44.64 103.29
N ASN A 143 37.12 -44.92 102.59
CA ASN A 143 35.75 -44.70 103.12
C ASN A 143 35.33 -45.77 104.15
N LEU A 144 35.94 -46.97 104.16
CA LEU A 144 35.71 -47.98 105.21
C LEU A 144 36.22 -47.52 106.59
N PHE A 145 37.23 -46.64 106.61
CA PHE A 145 37.86 -46.13 107.83
C PHE A 145 37.43 -44.71 108.23
N ARG A 146 36.46 -44.09 107.53
CA ARG A 146 35.94 -42.74 107.84
C ARG A 146 34.63 -42.81 108.63
N LYS A 147 34.49 -41.95 109.65
CA LYS A 147 33.25 -41.83 110.45
C LYS A 147 32.05 -41.31 109.64
N GLU A 148 32.30 -40.40 108.68
CA GLU A 148 31.30 -39.95 107.71
C GLU A 148 31.70 -40.40 106.30
N LYS A 149 30.80 -41.15 105.65
CA LYS A 149 31.04 -41.68 104.30
C LYS A 149 30.94 -40.55 103.27
N LYS A 150 32.01 -40.30 102.52
CA LYS A 150 31.96 -39.37 101.38
C LYS A 150 31.21 -40.01 100.21
N LYS A 151 30.46 -39.22 99.44
CA LYS A 151 29.75 -39.67 98.24
C LYS A 151 30.75 -40.10 97.15
N LEU A 152 30.42 -41.17 96.41
CA LEU A 152 31.23 -41.63 95.28
C LEU A 152 31.11 -40.63 94.13
N HIS A 153 32.24 -40.11 93.68
CA HIS A 153 32.32 -39.29 92.47
C HIS A 153 32.74 -40.13 91.26
N TYR A 154 31.99 -40.05 90.18
CA TYR A 154 32.24 -40.66 88.88
C TYR A 154 33.32 -39.91 88.09
N TRP A 155 33.74 -40.45 86.94
CA TRP A 155 34.72 -39.74 86.10
C TRP A 155 34.11 -38.46 85.54
N LYS A 156 34.91 -37.40 85.50
CA LYS A 156 34.56 -36.18 84.79
C LYS A 156 34.84 -36.35 83.30
N HIS A 157 34.10 -35.63 82.47
CA HIS A 157 34.34 -35.53 81.03
C HIS A 157 34.27 -34.08 80.57
N GLU A 158 35.10 -33.75 79.58
CA GLU A 158 35.13 -32.43 78.95
C GLU A 158 34.07 -32.37 77.86
N VAL A 159 33.04 -31.55 78.10
CA VAL A 159 32.00 -31.23 77.13
C VAL A 159 32.44 -29.98 76.37
N LYS A 160 32.62 -30.09 75.05
CA LYS A 160 32.86 -28.93 74.17
C LYS A 160 31.53 -28.21 73.89
N THR A 161 31.17 -27.31 74.77
CA THR A 161 29.83 -26.71 74.87
C THR A 161 29.51 -25.78 73.71
N GLN A 162 30.45 -24.93 73.27
CA GLN A 162 30.26 -24.09 72.07
C GLN A 162 30.05 -24.93 70.80
N ALA A 163 30.92 -25.91 70.55
CA ALA A 163 30.84 -26.76 69.37
C ALA A 163 29.56 -27.62 69.32
N LEU A 164 29.05 -28.04 70.48
CA LEU A 164 27.77 -28.74 70.58
C LEU A 164 26.59 -27.79 70.34
N PHE A 165 26.68 -26.56 70.83
CA PHE A 165 25.64 -25.53 70.68
C PHE A 165 25.51 -25.09 69.22
N GLU A 166 26.65 -24.79 68.56
CA GLU A 166 26.72 -24.48 67.12
C GLU A 166 26.14 -25.59 66.25
N ARG A 167 26.42 -26.86 66.60
CA ARG A 167 25.87 -28.01 65.89
C ARG A 167 24.33 -28.01 65.88
N TRP A 168 23.69 -27.81 67.02
CA TRP A 168 22.23 -27.97 67.16
C TRP A 168 21.46 -26.69 66.86
N PHE A 169 21.89 -25.56 67.43
CA PHE A 169 21.13 -24.31 67.35
C PHE A 169 21.46 -23.48 66.10
N PHE A 170 22.54 -23.78 65.39
CA PHE A 170 22.85 -23.15 64.10
C PHE A 170 22.79 -24.17 62.97
N ASN A 171 23.74 -25.11 62.88
CA ASN A 171 23.85 -26.01 61.72
C ASN A 171 22.60 -26.90 61.51
N LYS A 172 22.00 -27.42 62.58
CA LYS A 172 20.77 -28.23 62.48
C LYS A 172 19.49 -27.41 62.40
N MET A 173 19.48 -26.21 62.98
CA MET A 173 18.35 -25.30 62.86
C MET A 173 18.23 -24.71 61.45
N TYR A 174 19.36 -24.51 60.77
CA TYR A 174 19.45 -23.81 59.50
C TYR A 174 18.58 -24.38 58.39
N SER A 175 18.42 -25.72 58.30
CA SER A 175 17.53 -26.34 57.32
C SER A 175 16.07 -25.90 57.49
N THR A 176 15.63 -25.68 58.72
CA THR A 176 14.27 -25.17 58.99
C THR A 176 14.19 -23.68 58.67
N LEU A 177 15.25 -22.93 58.90
CA LEU A 177 15.29 -21.50 58.54
C LEU A 177 15.25 -21.29 57.03
N ASP A 178 15.91 -22.16 56.25
CA ASP A 178 15.85 -22.16 54.79
C ASP A 178 14.43 -22.49 54.31
N GLU A 179 13.78 -23.53 54.86
CA GLU A 179 12.39 -23.87 54.55
C GLU A 179 11.42 -22.71 54.83
N VAL A 180 11.53 -22.08 56.02
CA VAL A 180 10.73 -20.90 56.39
C VAL A 180 10.94 -19.74 55.42
N ASN A 181 12.18 -19.50 54.99
CA ASN A 181 12.49 -18.44 54.03
C ASN A 181 11.89 -18.75 52.64
N GLN A 182 11.88 -20.02 52.21
CA GLN A 182 11.23 -20.44 50.96
C GLN A 182 9.71 -20.25 51.02
N ASP A 183 9.06 -20.60 52.14
CA ASP A 183 7.61 -20.38 52.32
C ASP A 183 7.24 -18.89 52.21
N ILE A 184 8.03 -18.01 52.84
CA ILE A 184 7.81 -16.55 52.79
C ILE A 184 7.98 -16.00 51.37
N LEU A 185 8.98 -16.48 50.62
CA LEU A 185 9.22 -16.05 49.25
C LEU A 185 8.16 -16.56 48.28
N LYS A 186 7.63 -17.76 48.52
CA LYS A 186 6.49 -18.30 47.79
C LYS A 186 5.24 -17.45 47.98
N GLU A 187 4.85 -17.22 49.25
CA GLU A 187 3.69 -16.38 49.60
C GLU A 187 3.83 -14.96 49.00
N PHE A 188 5.05 -14.41 48.99
CA PHE A 188 5.33 -13.12 48.36
C PHE A 188 5.12 -13.12 46.85
N SER A 189 5.56 -14.17 46.16
CA SER A 189 5.39 -14.33 44.71
C SER A 189 3.91 -14.48 44.33
N ASP A 190 3.17 -15.29 45.08
CA ASP A 190 1.73 -15.51 44.88
C ASP A 190 0.93 -14.21 45.07
N ALA A 191 1.28 -13.41 46.09
CA ALA A 191 0.64 -12.11 46.30
C ALA A 191 0.94 -11.10 45.17
N LEU A 192 2.16 -11.10 44.62
CA LEU A 192 2.51 -10.25 43.48
C LEU A 192 1.77 -10.66 42.20
N LEU A 193 1.56 -11.97 41.99
CA LEU A 193 0.74 -12.47 40.90
C LEU A 193 -0.71 -11.97 40.97
N GLU A 194 -1.32 -11.93 42.15
CA GLU A 194 -2.66 -11.36 42.31
C GLU A 194 -2.71 -9.86 42.01
N VAL A 195 -1.68 -9.10 42.41
CA VAL A 195 -1.60 -7.67 42.06
C VAL A 195 -1.46 -7.48 40.54
N LYS A 196 -0.67 -8.33 39.87
CA LYS A 196 -0.56 -8.36 38.40
C LYS A 196 -1.91 -8.69 37.76
N SER A 197 -2.61 -9.70 38.25
CA SER A 197 -3.96 -10.08 37.77
C SER A 197 -4.97 -8.94 37.95
N PHE A 198 -4.95 -8.24 39.09
CA PHE A 198 -5.81 -7.08 39.35
C PHE A 198 -5.58 -5.92 38.37
N GLU A 199 -4.32 -5.67 38.00
CA GLU A 199 -3.95 -4.68 36.99
C GLU A 199 -4.54 -5.04 35.61
N SER A 200 -4.44 -6.32 35.23
CA SER A 200 -4.88 -6.83 33.94
C SER A 200 -6.41 -6.97 33.82
N ASN A 201 -7.10 -7.50 34.83
CA ASN A 201 -8.56 -7.66 34.82
C ASN A 201 -9.16 -7.66 36.26
N PRO A 202 -10.01 -6.68 36.64
CA PRO A 202 -10.57 -6.60 37.99
C PRO A 202 -11.65 -7.66 38.30
N ASP A 203 -12.26 -8.27 37.29
CA ASP A 203 -13.33 -9.27 37.48
C ASP A 203 -12.79 -10.68 37.79
N GLN A 204 -11.46 -10.87 37.70
CA GLN A 204 -10.75 -12.13 37.96
C GLN A 204 -9.85 -12.03 39.18
N ILE A 205 -10.37 -11.50 40.29
CA ILE A 205 -9.65 -11.54 41.57
C ILE A 205 -10.07 -12.81 42.31
N ASP A 206 -9.17 -13.80 42.40
CA ASP A 206 -9.41 -15.02 43.17
C ASP A 206 -9.28 -14.75 44.68
N ASN A 207 -8.38 -13.85 45.09
CA ASN A 207 -8.20 -13.40 46.48
C ASN A 207 -7.80 -11.93 46.58
N ASP A 208 -8.25 -11.22 47.62
CA ASP A 208 -7.76 -9.86 47.93
C ASP A 208 -6.25 -9.92 48.22
N PRO A 209 -5.38 -9.11 47.56
CA PRO A 209 -3.94 -9.09 47.84
C PRO A 209 -3.60 -8.83 49.33
N THR A 210 -4.52 -8.24 50.09
CA THR A 210 -4.39 -8.06 51.55
C THR A 210 -4.62 -9.34 52.38
N SER A 211 -5.13 -10.41 51.76
CA SER A 211 -5.35 -11.72 52.40
C SER A 211 -4.08 -12.56 52.54
N TYR A 212 -3.02 -12.21 51.81
CA TYR A 212 -1.69 -12.82 51.92
C TYR A 212 -0.97 -12.34 53.19
N PHE A 213 -0.07 -13.18 53.71
CA PHE A 213 0.59 -12.93 55.01
C PHE A 213 -0.41 -12.74 56.18
N ASN A 214 -1.54 -13.44 56.13
CA ASN A 214 -2.53 -13.41 57.18
C ASN A 214 -1.97 -13.93 58.53
N GLU A 215 -2.77 -13.76 59.60
CA GLU A 215 -2.37 -14.19 60.93
C GLU A 215 -2.16 -15.71 61.04
N ASP A 216 -2.78 -16.51 60.18
CA ASP A 216 -2.60 -17.97 60.19
C ASP A 216 -1.27 -18.39 59.54
N PHE A 217 -0.84 -17.71 58.48
CA PHE A 217 0.51 -17.86 57.92
C PHE A 217 1.59 -17.43 58.92
N LYS A 218 1.41 -16.28 59.59
CA LYS A 218 2.35 -15.84 60.64
C LYS A 218 2.45 -16.85 61.79
N LYS A 219 1.33 -17.47 62.18
CA LYS A 219 1.32 -18.55 63.20
C LYS A 219 2.03 -19.81 62.69
N SER A 220 1.85 -20.20 61.44
CA SER A 220 2.47 -21.41 60.88
C SER A 220 4.01 -21.30 60.88
N ILE A 221 4.55 -20.13 60.50
CA ILE A 221 6.00 -19.86 60.55
C ILE A 221 6.52 -19.92 61.99
N LYS A 222 5.83 -19.30 62.95
CA LYS A 222 6.19 -19.36 64.37
C LYS A 222 6.19 -20.79 64.91
N LEU A 223 5.19 -21.59 64.52
CA LEU A 223 5.07 -22.99 64.92
C LEU A 223 6.26 -23.83 64.39
N LYS A 224 6.60 -23.70 63.10
CA LYS A 224 7.73 -24.42 62.49
C LYS A 224 9.07 -24.13 63.22
N ILE A 225 9.32 -22.86 63.54
CA ILE A 225 10.53 -22.45 64.29
C ILE A 225 10.50 -23.05 65.70
N ASN A 226 9.37 -22.98 66.40
CA ASN A 226 9.24 -23.48 67.77
C ASN A 226 9.40 -25.02 67.85
N GLU A 227 8.79 -25.77 66.93
CA GLU A 227 8.93 -27.23 66.87
C GLU A 227 10.37 -27.66 66.64
N ALA A 228 11.08 -27.00 65.71
CA ALA A 228 12.48 -27.26 65.46
C ALA A 228 13.37 -26.89 66.66
N TYR A 229 13.08 -25.77 67.34
CA TYR A 229 13.76 -25.37 68.57
C TYR A 229 13.60 -26.42 69.68
N LEU A 230 12.36 -26.83 70.00
CA LEU A 230 12.08 -27.82 71.06
C LEU A 230 12.76 -29.16 70.76
N LYS A 231 12.71 -29.60 69.51
CA LYS A 231 13.39 -30.82 69.05
C LYS A 231 14.91 -30.70 69.23
N ASN A 232 15.50 -29.56 68.86
CA ASN A 232 16.93 -29.32 69.01
C ASN A 232 17.35 -29.24 70.49
N CYS A 233 16.51 -28.67 71.36
CA CYS A 233 16.73 -28.67 72.81
C CYS A 233 16.79 -30.10 73.35
N GLU A 234 15.81 -30.94 73.04
CA GLU A 234 15.77 -32.34 73.49
C GLU A 234 17.02 -33.12 73.04
N GLN A 235 17.47 -32.92 71.80
CA GLN A 235 18.67 -33.57 71.27
C GLN A 235 19.96 -33.02 71.86
N TYR A 236 20.03 -31.71 72.08
CA TYR A 236 21.17 -31.07 72.75
C TYR A 236 21.36 -31.64 74.15
N GLU A 237 20.29 -31.79 74.94
CA GLU A 237 20.39 -32.37 76.29
C GLU A 237 20.86 -33.83 76.27
N LYS A 238 20.33 -34.64 75.33
CA LYS A 238 20.75 -36.03 75.14
C LYS A 238 22.25 -36.12 74.80
N GLU A 239 22.74 -35.28 73.89
CA GLU A 239 24.14 -35.28 73.47
C GLU A 239 25.08 -34.62 74.48
N PHE A 240 24.63 -33.64 75.25
CA PHE A 240 25.40 -32.93 76.29
C PHE A 240 25.97 -33.92 77.33
N GLU A 241 25.18 -34.91 77.72
CA GLU A 241 25.60 -35.97 78.65
C GLU A 241 26.55 -37.01 78.04
N LEU A 242 26.71 -37.02 76.72
CA LEU A 242 27.50 -38.00 75.97
C LEU A 242 28.83 -37.42 75.49
N VAL A 243 28.89 -36.14 75.16
CA VAL A 243 30.07 -35.49 74.58
C VAL A 243 31.28 -35.62 75.50
N GLY A 244 32.44 -35.98 74.96
CA GLY A 244 33.65 -36.21 75.75
C GLY A 244 33.77 -37.61 76.37
N THR A 245 32.73 -38.45 76.24
CA THR A 245 32.76 -39.87 76.63
C THR A 245 33.11 -40.79 75.46
N ILE A 246 33.21 -42.12 75.68
CA ILE A 246 33.45 -43.10 74.60
C ILE A 246 32.21 -43.34 73.74
N GLU A 247 31.05 -42.94 74.27
CA GLU A 247 29.73 -43.11 73.68
C GLU A 247 29.43 -42.09 72.56
N TYR A 248 30.15 -40.96 72.52
CA TYR A 248 29.94 -39.90 71.55
C TYR A 248 30.98 -39.89 70.42
N ASN A 249 30.53 -39.70 69.18
CA ASN A 249 31.41 -39.58 68.03
C ASN A 249 32.05 -38.19 67.98
N LYS A 250 33.32 -38.09 68.42
CA LYS A 250 34.10 -36.84 68.44
C LYS A 250 34.20 -36.12 67.09
N LYS A 251 34.01 -36.83 65.95
CA LYS A 251 34.02 -36.22 64.61
C LYS A 251 32.80 -35.33 64.35
N LEU A 252 31.72 -35.46 65.10
CA LEU A 252 30.47 -34.71 64.89
C LEU A 252 30.55 -33.24 65.33
N ILE A 253 31.49 -32.91 66.22
CA ILE A 253 31.74 -31.56 66.77
C ILE A 253 33.19 -31.12 66.53
N SER A 254 33.88 -31.78 65.59
CA SER A 254 35.19 -31.30 65.16
C SER A 254 34.99 -30.03 64.34
N GLU A 255 35.84 -29.03 64.56
CA GLU A 255 35.84 -27.75 63.83
C GLU A 255 35.72 -27.94 62.31
N ARG A 256 36.54 -28.82 61.71
CA ARG A 256 36.45 -29.18 60.28
C ARG A 256 35.08 -29.71 59.83
N ARG A 257 34.34 -30.40 60.70
CA ARG A 257 33.00 -30.93 60.39
C ARG A 257 31.96 -29.82 60.47
N LEU A 258 31.99 -29.02 61.53
CA LEU A 258 31.08 -27.90 61.72
C LEU A 258 31.25 -26.88 60.59
N GLU A 259 32.48 -26.53 60.25
CA GLU A 259 32.78 -25.63 59.13
C GLU A 259 32.34 -26.20 57.79
N ARG A 260 32.49 -27.52 57.55
CA ARG A 260 31.97 -28.16 56.34
C ARG A 260 30.45 -28.10 56.29
N ASP A 261 29.77 -28.45 57.40
CA ASP A 261 28.32 -28.45 57.47
C ASP A 261 27.79 -27.02 57.23
N TYR A 262 28.42 -26.02 57.86
CA TYR A 262 28.16 -24.60 57.62
C TYR A 262 28.33 -24.18 56.16
N ARG A 263 29.47 -24.50 55.52
CA ARG A 263 29.72 -24.17 54.11
C ARG A 263 28.70 -24.80 53.16
N GLN A 264 28.26 -26.03 53.45
CA GLN A 264 27.23 -26.70 52.68
C GLN A 264 25.87 -25.98 52.82
N LEU A 265 25.48 -25.66 54.05
CA LEU A 265 24.24 -24.94 54.35
C LEU A 265 24.21 -23.57 53.68
N LYS A 266 25.29 -22.79 53.80
CA LYS A 266 25.45 -21.51 53.12
C LYS A 266 25.23 -21.66 51.61
N LYS A 267 25.90 -22.63 50.97
CA LYS A 267 25.76 -22.88 49.53
C LYS A 267 24.33 -23.23 49.13
N HIS A 268 23.63 -24.05 49.93
CA HIS A 268 22.24 -24.42 49.65
C HIS A 268 21.30 -23.21 49.75
N TYR A 269 21.36 -22.46 50.84
CA TYR A 269 20.54 -21.25 51.03
C TYR A 269 20.81 -20.20 49.95
N SER A 270 22.08 -19.97 49.63
CA SER A 270 22.51 -19.10 48.53
C SER A 270 21.83 -19.47 47.22
N LYS A 271 21.86 -20.76 46.87
CA LYS A 271 21.20 -21.27 45.65
C LYS A 271 19.68 -21.05 45.69
N HIS A 272 19.02 -21.41 46.79
CA HIS A 272 17.56 -21.23 46.90
C HIS A 272 17.15 -19.76 46.87
N HIS A 273 17.88 -18.89 47.54
CA HIS A 273 17.63 -17.45 47.52
C HIS A 273 17.80 -16.87 46.13
N HIS A 274 18.91 -17.20 45.44
CA HIS A 274 19.16 -16.80 44.06
C HIS A 274 18.03 -17.23 43.12
N ASN A 275 17.61 -18.49 43.22
CA ASN A 275 16.54 -18.99 42.37
C ASN A 275 15.20 -18.26 42.63
N TRP A 276 14.88 -17.90 43.87
CA TRP A 276 13.69 -17.10 44.17
C TRP A 276 13.80 -15.65 43.70
N GLN A 277 15.01 -15.06 43.74
CA GLN A 277 15.27 -13.74 43.16
C GLN A 277 15.10 -13.75 41.65
N ASN A 278 15.56 -14.82 40.98
CA ASN A 278 15.28 -15.07 39.57
C ASN A 278 13.78 -15.13 39.27
N THR A 279 13.00 -15.83 40.11
CA THR A 279 11.54 -15.91 39.98
C THR A 279 10.88 -14.54 40.09
N ILE A 280 11.20 -13.76 41.13
CA ILE A 280 10.63 -12.42 41.34
C ILE A 280 11.05 -11.45 40.23
N HIS A 281 12.31 -11.50 39.81
CA HIS A 281 12.79 -10.66 38.70
C HIS A 281 12.09 -11.02 37.38
N ALA A 282 11.95 -12.31 37.09
CA ALA A 282 11.23 -12.76 35.90
C ALA A 282 9.75 -12.34 35.93
N LEU A 283 9.10 -12.37 37.10
CA LEU A 283 7.72 -11.90 37.26
C LEU A 283 7.58 -10.41 36.92
N PHE A 284 8.48 -9.56 37.43
CA PHE A 284 8.46 -8.12 37.13
C PHE A 284 8.80 -7.81 35.67
N GLU A 285 9.75 -8.53 35.08
CA GLU A 285 10.10 -8.35 33.67
C GLU A 285 8.99 -8.80 32.72
N ASP A 286 8.33 -9.91 33.04
CA ASP A 286 7.15 -10.41 32.33
C ASP A 286 5.98 -9.41 32.42
N TRP A 287 5.69 -8.89 33.63
CA TRP A 287 4.68 -7.86 33.83
C TRP A 287 4.99 -6.56 33.08
N ARG A 288 6.25 -6.10 33.11
CA ARG A 288 6.68 -4.92 32.35
C ARG A 288 6.53 -5.11 30.85
N SER A 289 6.84 -6.29 30.33
CA SER A 289 6.64 -6.62 28.91
C SER A 289 5.15 -6.56 28.54
N GLU A 290 4.28 -7.18 29.33
CA GLU A 290 2.82 -7.16 29.09
C GLU A 290 2.23 -5.75 29.15
N LEU A 291 2.66 -4.92 30.10
CA LEU A 291 2.25 -3.51 30.19
C LEU A 291 2.68 -2.71 28.97
N GLU A 292 3.92 -2.88 28.51
CA GLU A 292 4.45 -2.20 27.33
C GLU A 292 3.69 -2.60 26.05
N LEU A 293 3.41 -3.89 25.88
CA LEU A 293 2.59 -4.40 24.77
C LEU A 293 1.14 -3.90 24.83
N SER A 294 0.56 -3.82 26.03
CA SER A 294 -0.81 -3.30 26.22
C SER A 294 -0.89 -1.79 25.94
N ALA A 295 0.11 -1.02 26.37
CA ALA A 295 0.23 0.40 26.06
C ALA A 295 0.34 0.63 24.53
N LEU A 296 1.16 -0.17 23.85
CA LEU A 296 1.28 -0.11 22.39
C LEU A 296 -0.05 -0.46 21.69
N GLN A 297 -0.76 -1.49 22.17
CA GLN A 297 -2.06 -1.89 21.63
C GLN A 297 -3.07 -0.74 21.69
N ALA A 298 -3.16 -0.09 22.85
CA ALA A 298 -4.05 1.05 23.06
C ALA A 298 -3.63 2.29 22.23
N TYR A 299 -2.32 2.54 22.12
CA TYR A 299 -1.77 3.59 21.27
C TYR A 299 -2.14 3.39 19.79
N ILE A 300 -1.96 2.19 19.24
CA ILE A 300 -2.30 1.89 17.84
C ILE A 300 -3.80 2.06 17.61
N ALA A 301 -4.65 1.50 18.48
CA ALA A 301 -6.10 1.61 18.39
C ALA A 301 -6.56 3.09 18.36
N ASN A 302 -5.99 3.93 19.24
CA ASN A 302 -6.31 5.36 19.26
C ASN A 302 -5.93 6.06 17.94
N ASN A 303 -4.72 5.83 17.42
CA ASN A 303 -4.27 6.51 16.21
C ASN A 303 -5.01 6.04 14.94
N ILE A 304 -5.45 4.78 14.89
CA ILE A 304 -6.32 4.29 13.82
C ILE A 304 -7.71 4.94 13.92
N HIS A 305 -8.25 5.08 15.14
CA HIS A 305 -9.51 5.78 15.35
C HIS A 305 -9.44 7.26 14.94
N ASP A 306 -8.37 7.97 15.35
CA ASP A 306 -8.11 9.35 14.93
C ASP A 306 -8.02 9.47 13.40
N LEU A 307 -7.43 8.49 12.71
CA LEU A 307 -7.36 8.46 11.24
C LEU A 307 -8.76 8.31 10.63
N ASP A 308 -9.58 7.37 11.13
CA ASP A 308 -10.96 7.17 10.65
C ASP A 308 -11.79 8.45 10.84
N GLU A 309 -11.73 9.10 12.01
CA GLU A 309 -12.41 10.38 12.26
C GLU A 309 -11.97 11.48 11.30
N ASN A 310 -10.66 11.58 11.00
CA ASN A 310 -10.13 12.55 10.06
C ASN A 310 -10.62 12.31 8.62
N ILE A 311 -10.70 11.04 8.19
CA ILE A 311 -11.26 10.66 6.89
C ILE A 311 -12.75 11.04 6.80
N GLN A 312 -13.52 10.77 7.86
CA GLN A 312 -14.94 11.18 7.93
C GLN A 312 -15.11 12.70 7.90
N SER A 313 -14.25 13.45 8.62
CA SER A 313 -14.24 14.92 8.60
C SER A 313 -13.92 15.47 7.21
N TRP A 314 -12.98 14.85 6.50
CA TRP A 314 -12.65 15.21 5.12
C TRP A 314 -13.86 15.01 4.19
N LYS A 315 -14.56 13.87 4.29
CA LYS A 315 -15.78 13.59 3.54
C LYS A 315 -16.86 14.65 3.77
N ALA A 316 -17.11 15.00 5.04
CA ALA A 316 -18.10 16.02 5.39
C ALA A 316 -17.77 17.38 4.75
N LYS A 317 -16.50 17.81 4.77
CA LYS A 317 -16.06 19.05 4.13
C LYS A 317 -16.26 19.03 2.61
N ILE A 318 -15.99 17.90 1.95
CA ILE A 318 -16.19 17.79 0.49
C ILE A 318 -17.68 17.91 0.15
N TYR A 319 -18.53 17.28 0.96
CA TYR A 319 -19.97 17.33 0.77
C TYR A 319 -20.55 18.73 0.97
N GLU A 320 -20.26 19.35 2.12
CA GLU A 320 -20.82 20.64 2.51
C GLU A 320 -20.34 21.81 1.66
N HIS A 321 -19.07 21.82 1.23
CA HIS A 321 -18.46 22.98 0.57
C HIS A 321 -18.35 22.87 -0.96
N PHE A 322 -18.59 21.69 -1.55
CA PHE A 322 -18.46 21.51 -3.00
C PHE A 322 -19.66 20.79 -3.61
N LEU A 323 -19.95 19.55 -3.19
CA LEU A 323 -20.98 18.75 -3.87
C LEU A 323 -22.37 19.39 -3.79
N ASN A 324 -22.78 19.89 -2.62
CA ASN A 324 -24.07 20.56 -2.48
C ASN A 324 -24.18 21.84 -3.32
N ASP A 325 -23.10 22.63 -3.37
CA ASP A 325 -23.06 23.87 -4.15
C ASP A 325 -23.08 23.59 -5.66
N ILE A 326 -22.40 22.52 -6.12
CA ILE A 326 -22.43 22.07 -7.52
C ILE A 326 -23.86 21.63 -7.89
N LYS A 327 -24.50 20.78 -7.08
CA LYS A 327 -25.88 20.32 -7.34
C LYS A 327 -26.87 21.48 -7.36
N SER A 328 -26.78 22.39 -6.38
CA SER A 328 -27.63 23.60 -6.34
C SER A 328 -27.43 24.45 -7.59
N TYR A 329 -26.18 24.62 -8.04
CA TYR A 329 -25.89 25.37 -9.25
C TYR A 329 -26.47 24.72 -10.51
N LEU A 330 -26.31 23.41 -10.69
CA LEU A 330 -26.84 22.69 -11.85
C LEU A 330 -28.37 22.79 -11.92
N ALA A 331 -29.06 22.62 -10.78
CA ALA A 331 -30.50 22.78 -10.69
C ALA A 331 -30.97 24.21 -10.99
N GLU A 332 -30.29 25.23 -10.44
CA GLU A 332 -30.56 26.64 -10.74
C GLU A 332 -30.40 26.97 -12.22
N ALA A 333 -29.33 26.47 -12.84
CA ALA A 333 -29.00 26.72 -14.25
C ALA A 333 -29.99 26.05 -15.21
N GLN A 334 -30.41 24.80 -14.92
CA GLN A 334 -31.42 24.10 -15.70
C GLN A 334 -32.78 24.82 -15.65
N ALA A 335 -33.21 25.26 -14.46
CA ALA A 335 -34.48 25.96 -14.28
C ALA A 335 -34.60 27.28 -15.08
N MET A 336 -33.47 27.89 -15.50
CA MET A 336 -33.49 29.09 -16.36
C MET A 336 -34.04 28.82 -17.76
N PHE A 337 -34.08 27.55 -18.19
CA PHE A 337 -34.50 27.10 -19.52
C PHE A 337 -35.91 26.47 -19.55
N ASP A 338 -36.51 26.15 -18.41
CA ASP A 338 -37.83 25.50 -18.29
C ASP A 338 -39.04 26.45 -18.56
N GLN A 339 -38.82 27.74 -18.83
CA GLN A 339 -39.92 28.69 -19.08
C GLN A 339 -40.58 28.47 -20.46
N GLU A 340 -41.91 28.23 -20.45
CA GLU A 340 -42.72 27.77 -21.60
C GLU A 340 -42.84 28.73 -22.79
N VAL A 341 -42.46 30.01 -22.68
CA VAL A 341 -42.52 30.96 -23.81
C VAL A 341 -41.30 31.86 -23.81
N MET A 342 -40.41 31.68 -24.77
CA MET A 342 -39.28 32.59 -25.02
C MET A 342 -39.11 32.81 -26.52
N GLU A 343 -38.94 34.06 -26.94
CA GLU A 343 -38.59 34.38 -28.33
C GLU A 343 -37.18 33.86 -28.67
N LEU A 344 -36.93 33.45 -29.93
CA LEU A 344 -35.65 32.91 -30.43
C LEU A 344 -34.43 33.79 -30.10
N GLU A 345 -34.54 35.13 -30.17
CA GLU A 345 -33.47 36.06 -29.75
C GLU A 345 -33.18 36.02 -28.23
N GLY A 346 -34.14 35.60 -27.42
CA GLY A 346 -34.04 35.49 -25.96
C GLY A 346 -33.27 34.26 -25.50
N ILE A 347 -33.42 33.12 -26.19
CA ILE A 347 -32.74 31.86 -25.84
C ILE A 347 -31.24 31.94 -26.11
N THR A 348 -30.82 32.50 -27.25
CA THR A 348 -29.39 32.64 -27.58
C THR A 348 -28.67 33.57 -26.58
N LYS A 349 -29.33 34.65 -26.13
CA LYS A 349 -28.81 35.52 -25.06
C LYS A 349 -28.70 34.79 -23.72
N LYS A 350 -29.72 34.00 -23.34
CA LYS A 350 -29.69 33.19 -22.11
C LYS A 350 -28.61 32.11 -22.15
N ILE A 351 -28.42 31.39 -23.27
CA ILE A 351 -27.34 30.41 -23.44
C ILE A 351 -25.98 31.10 -23.23
N THR A 352 -25.77 32.26 -23.84
CA THR A 352 -24.51 33.02 -23.68
C THR A 352 -24.29 33.48 -22.24
N GLN A 353 -25.35 33.93 -21.56
CA GLN A 353 -25.29 34.36 -20.16
C GLN A 353 -25.00 33.18 -19.22
N VAL A 354 -25.70 32.06 -19.38
CA VAL A 354 -25.50 30.84 -18.57
C VAL A 354 -24.10 30.28 -18.83
N LYS A 355 -23.62 30.27 -20.08
CA LYS A 355 -22.26 29.84 -20.42
C LYS A 355 -21.19 30.69 -19.72
N TYR A 356 -21.36 32.02 -19.67
CA TYR A 356 -20.46 32.91 -18.94
C TYR A 356 -20.49 32.64 -17.42
N ILE A 357 -21.68 32.46 -16.83
CA ILE A 357 -21.84 32.18 -15.40
C ILE A 357 -21.27 30.80 -15.04
N THR A 358 -21.48 29.79 -15.90
CA THR A 358 -20.97 28.42 -15.73
C THR A 358 -19.46 28.42 -15.64
N ASN A 359 -18.78 29.03 -16.62
CA ASN A 359 -17.32 29.11 -16.63
C ASN A 359 -16.76 29.80 -15.37
N LYS A 360 -17.46 30.79 -14.82
CA LYS A 360 -16.99 31.55 -13.66
C LYS A 360 -17.33 30.89 -12.31
N LYS A 361 -18.57 30.40 -12.14
CA LYS A 361 -19.07 29.85 -10.86
C LYS A 361 -18.81 28.34 -10.77
N LEU A 362 -19.12 27.57 -11.81
CA LEU A 362 -18.93 26.13 -11.82
C LEU A 362 -17.46 25.77 -12.09
N GLY A 363 -16.93 26.12 -13.26
CA GLY A 363 -15.56 25.77 -13.67
C GLY A 363 -14.47 26.40 -12.79
N GLN A 364 -14.33 27.73 -12.85
CA GLN A 364 -13.23 28.46 -12.18
C GLN A 364 -13.33 28.55 -10.64
N SER A 365 -14.43 28.13 -10.02
CA SER A 365 -14.59 28.24 -8.57
C SER A 365 -14.92 26.91 -7.90
N LEU A 366 -16.06 26.29 -8.19
CA LEU A 366 -16.49 25.10 -7.46
C LEU A 366 -15.66 23.86 -7.87
N ILE A 367 -15.53 23.61 -9.18
CA ILE A 367 -14.80 22.45 -9.71
C ILE A 367 -13.29 22.59 -9.46
N GLN A 368 -12.71 23.76 -9.74
CA GLN A 368 -11.28 23.99 -9.47
C GLN A 368 -10.94 23.81 -7.98
N ASN A 369 -11.72 24.42 -7.07
CA ASN A 369 -11.46 24.27 -5.64
C ASN A 369 -11.68 22.83 -5.16
N MET A 370 -12.66 22.11 -5.72
CA MET A 370 -12.86 20.70 -5.41
C MET A 370 -11.66 19.84 -5.87
N GLN A 371 -11.18 20.03 -7.09
CA GLN A 371 -9.98 19.35 -7.61
C GLN A 371 -8.73 19.66 -6.78
N GLU A 372 -8.54 20.92 -6.38
CA GLU A 372 -7.45 21.31 -5.48
C GLU A 372 -7.55 20.63 -4.10
N ASN A 373 -8.75 20.36 -3.59
CA ASN A 373 -8.90 19.66 -2.29
C ASN A 373 -8.78 18.14 -2.41
N LEU A 374 -9.25 17.55 -3.51
CA LEU A 374 -9.05 16.13 -3.80
C LEU A 374 -7.57 15.80 -4.05
N SER A 375 -6.83 16.70 -4.70
CA SER A 375 -5.40 16.50 -5.01
C SER A 375 -4.44 16.75 -3.83
N LYS A 376 -4.90 17.29 -2.70
CA LYS A 376 -4.04 17.65 -1.56
C LYS A 376 -3.42 16.47 -0.81
N ASN A 377 -3.55 15.23 -1.29
CA ASN A 377 -3.03 14.00 -0.66
C ASN A 377 -3.31 13.94 0.85
N SER A 378 -4.41 14.55 1.32
CA SER A 378 -4.63 14.74 2.75
C SER A 378 -4.80 13.43 3.48
N ILE A 379 -5.50 12.47 2.88
CA ILE A 379 -5.71 11.13 3.44
C ILE A 379 -4.39 10.34 3.45
N LEU A 380 -3.66 10.35 2.32
CA LEU A 380 -2.36 9.66 2.20
C LEU A 380 -1.36 10.18 3.24
N ASN A 381 -1.27 11.50 3.43
CA ASN A 381 -0.41 12.12 4.42
C ASN A 381 -0.79 11.72 5.86
N GLN A 382 -2.07 11.49 6.17
CA GLN A 382 -2.45 10.97 7.50
C GLN A 382 -2.08 9.50 7.67
N MET A 383 -2.16 8.69 6.60
CA MET A 383 -1.69 7.29 6.63
C MET A 383 -0.17 7.20 6.81
N ASP A 384 0.61 8.05 6.12
CA ASP A 384 2.07 8.16 6.33
C ASP A 384 2.41 8.59 7.76
N ARG A 385 1.62 9.50 8.32
CA ARG A 385 1.78 9.95 9.70
C ARG A 385 1.52 8.81 10.69
N LEU A 386 0.48 8.00 10.48
CA LEU A 386 0.19 6.81 11.29
C LEU A 386 1.38 5.84 11.26
N GLU A 387 1.89 5.52 10.06
CA GLU A 387 3.04 4.63 9.86
C GLU A 387 4.27 5.13 10.65
N HIS A 388 4.57 6.43 10.55
CA HIS A 388 5.69 7.04 11.27
C HIS A 388 5.49 6.99 12.78
N MET A 389 4.31 7.34 13.28
CA MET A 389 4.00 7.35 14.72
C MET A 389 4.07 5.96 15.34
N VAL A 390 3.55 4.94 14.67
CA VAL A 390 3.66 3.54 15.13
C VAL A 390 5.11 3.08 15.12
N SER A 391 5.86 3.38 14.05
CA SER A 391 7.28 3.01 13.96
C SER A 391 8.12 3.67 15.06
N GLU A 392 7.94 4.98 15.29
CA GLU A 392 8.64 5.72 16.34
C GLU A 392 8.30 5.17 17.74
N ARG A 393 7.04 4.79 17.97
CA ARG A 393 6.60 4.18 19.23
C ARG A 393 7.24 2.81 19.44
N VAL A 394 7.36 1.99 18.40
CA VAL A 394 8.01 0.68 18.46
C VAL A 394 9.52 0.81 18.70
N GLU A 395 10.19 1.77 18.07
CA GLU A 395 11.63 2.04 18.28
C GLU A 395 11.98 2.39 19.72
N LYS A 396 11.03 2.97 20.48
CA LYS A 396 11.21 3.34 21.89
C LYS A 396 11.02 2.16 22.86
N LEU A 397 10.59 0.99 22.38
CA LEU A 397 10.36 -0.18 23.23
C LEU A 397 11.66 -0.78 23.76
N ALA A 398 11.59 -1.40 24.92
CA ALA A 398 12.76 -2.03 25.52
C ALA A 398 13.26 -3.22 24.67
N THR A 399 14.58 -3.37 24.65
CA THR A 399 15.27 -4.37 23.82
C THR A 399 15.59 -5.67 24.56
N ALA A 400 15.26 -5.76 25.85
CA ALA A 400 15.53 -6.94 26.65
C ALA A 400 14.53 -7.07 27.81
N TYR A 401 13.76 -8.16 27.80
CA TYR A 401 12.92 -8.64 28.89
C TYR A 401 13.31 -10.07 29.25
N VAL A 402 13.27 -10.42 30.54
CA VAL A 402 13.49 -11.79 31.03
C VAL A 402 12.18 -12.57 31.01
N VAL A 403 12.19 -13.75 30.39
CA VAL A 403 11.01 -14.60 30.19
C VAL A 403 11.31 -16.04 30.58
N THR A 404 10.30 -16.72 31.13
CA THR A 404 10.38 -18.10 31.60
C THR A 404 9.72 -19.06 30.62
N LYS A 405 10.08 -20.35 30.65
CA LYS A 405 9.50 -21.36 29.75
C LYS A 405 8.10 -21.84 30.12
N SER A 406 7.71 -21.73 31.39
CA SER A 406 6.49 -22.36 31.94
C SER A 406 5.51 -21.37 32.58
N ASN A 407 5.86 -20.08 32.68
CA ASN A 407 5.07 -19.04 33.35
C ASN A 407 4.63 -19.38 34.79
N GLN A 408 5.41 -20.23 35.47
CA GLN A 408 5.19 -20.64 36.84
C GLN A 408 6.10 -19.83 37.76
N PHE A 409 5.51 -18.96 38.57
CA PHE A 409 6.23 -18.12 39.53
C PHE A 409 6.05 -18.59 40.98
N ASP A 410 5.40 -19.73 41.20
CA ASP A 410 5.19 -20.37 42.51
C ASP A 410 6.36 -21.29 42.92
N VAL A 411 7.38 -21.41 42.06
CA VAL A 411 8.57 -22.26 42.22
C VAL A 411 9.86 -21.45 41.98
N PRO A 412 10.96 -21.74 42.72
CA PRO A 412 12.25 -21.09 42.50
C PRO A 412 12.90 -21.48 41.16
N LEU A 413 13.21 -20.49 40.31
CA LEU A 413 13.73 -20.70 38.94
C LEU A 413 15.27 -20.71 38.85
N GLU A 414 15.82 -21.67 38.12
CA GLU A 414 17.24 -21.73 37.80
C GLU A 414 17.63 -20.81 36.62
N ASP A 415 18.90 -20.40 36.54
CA ASP A 415 19.40 -19.50 35.49
C ASP A 415 19.19 -20.02 34.05
N ASN A 416 19.12 -21.33 33.87
CA ASN A 416 18.91 -21.99 32.57
C ASN A 416 17.43 -22.03 32.13
N GLU A 417 16.51 -21.68 33.03
CA GLU A 417 15.07 -21.55 32.78
C GLU A 417 14.71 -20.14 32.32
N LEU A 418 15.59 -19.17 32.57
CA LEU A 418 15.47 -17.79 32.13
C LEU A 418 15.99 -17.62 30.69
N SER A 419 15.25 -16.84 29.91
CA SER A 419 15.63 -16.42 28.56
C SER A 419 15.36 -14.94 28.37
N THR A 420 16.00 -14.32 27.38
CA THR A 420 15.75 -12.92 27.04
C THR A 420 15.01 -12.78 25.71
N ILE A 421 14.03 -11.87 25.68
CA ILE A 421 13.29 -11.49 24.48
C ILE A 421 13.40 -9.98 24.27
N SER A 422 13.17 -9.52 23.04
CA SER A 422 13.15 -8.09 22.70
C SER A 422 11.82 -7.79 22.03
N ASN A 423 10.97 -6.99 22.68
CA ASN A 423 9.69 -6.58 22.10
C ASN A 423 9.93 -5.76 20.83
N TYR A 424 10.90 -4.84 20.85
CA TYR A 424 11.32 -4.13 19.64
C TYR A 424 11.67 -5.09 18.48
N GLU A 425 12.51 -6.11 18.71
CA GLU A 425 12.87 -7.05 17.64
C GLU A 425 11.69 -7.93 17.21
N LEU A 426 10.80 -8.31 18.12
CA LEU A 426 9.62 -9.11 17.77
C LEU A 426 8.69 -8.32 16.85
N LEU A 427 8.42 -7.06 17.20
CA LEU A 427 7.46 -6.21 16.49
C LEU A 427 8.03 -5.65 15.19
N SER A 428 9.31 -5.26 15.17
CA SER A 428 9.96 -4.73 13.95
C SER A 428 10.14 -5.77 12.85
N PHE A 429 10.25 -7.06 13.19
CA PHE A 429 10.44 -8.12 12.20
C PHE A 429 9.15 -8.79 11.72
N GLU A 430 8.09 -8.86 12.54
CA GLU A 430 6.84 -9.54 12.14
C GLU A 430 5.66 -8.56 11.94
N LEU A 431 5.49 -7.55 12.80
CA LEU A 431 4.26 -6.73 12.82
C LEU A 431 4.35 -5.42 12.03
N ILE A 432 5.47 -4.70 12.11
CA ILE A 432 5.66 -3.47 11.31
C ILE A 432 5.59 -3.75 9.80
N PRO A 433 6.28 -4.77 9.25
CA PRO A 433 6.24 -5.01 7.81
C PRO A 433 4.84 -5.39 7.31
N ASP A 434 4.07 -6.16 8.09
CA ASP A 434 2.70 -6.55 7.74
C ASP A 434 1.76 -5.34 7.76
N LEU A 435 1.87 -4.50 8.79
CA LEU A 435 1.12 -3.24 8.89
C LEU A 435 1.43 -2.30 7.72
N ASN A 436 2.72 -2.09 7.41
CA ASN A 436 3.12 -1.21 6.32
C ASN A 436 2.67 -1.76 4.97
N ALA A 437 2.74 -3.08 4.76
CA ALA A 437 2.25 -3.69 3.51
C ALA A 437 0.74 -3.46 3.30
N LYS A 438 -0.07 -3.66 4.36
CA LYS A 438 -1.53 -3.42 4.30
C LYS A 438 -1.85 -1.93 4.12
N LEU A 439 -1.13 -1.03 4.79
CA LEU A 439 -1.30 0.41 4.59
C LEU A 439 -0.92 0.83 3.16
N GLU A 440 0.14 0.29 2.57
CA GLU A 440 0.52 0.58 1.18
C GLU A 440 -0.52 0.08 0.17
N GLU A 441 -1.13 -1.08 0.41
CA GLU A 441 -2.25 -1.58 -0.40
C GLU A 441 -3.43 -0.61 -0.35
N LEU A 442 -3.86 -0.20 0.85
CA LEU A 442 -4.93 0.78 1.03
C LEU A 442 -4.58 2.15 0.41
N LYS A 443 -3.35 2.65 0.59
CA LYS A 443 -2.88 3.90 -0.04
C LYS A 443 -2.99 3.83 -1.56
N SER A 444 -2.60 2.70 -2.17
CA SER A 444 -2.70 2.49 -3.61
C SER A 444 -4.14 2.47 -4.11
N GLU A 445 -5.05 1.83 -3.37
CA GLU A 445 -6.48 1.83 -3.68
C GLU A 445 -7.07 3.24 -3.62
N VAL A 446 -6.82 3.97 -2.52
CA VAL A 446 -7.29 5.36 -2.34
C VAL A 446 -6.73 6.25 -3.43
N PHE A 447 -5.44 6.15 -3.75
CA PHE A 447 -4.82 6.94 -4.82
C PHE A 447 -5.51 6.71 -6.17
N THR A 448 -5.74 5.46 -6.53
CA THR A 448 -6.42 5.10 -7.79
C THR A 448 -7.81 5.69 -7.87
N VAL A 449 -8.59 5.61 -6.78
CA VAL A 449 -9.94 6.19 -6.74
C VAL A 449 -9.90 7.72 -6.77
N MET A 450 -8.93 8.37 -6.11
CA MET A 450 -8.79 9.83 -6.15
C MET A 450 -8.47 10.32 -7.58
N ASP A 451 -7.63 9.61 -8.32
CA ASP A 451 -7.35 9.92 -9.73
C ASP A 451 -8.62 9.78 -10.60
N GLU A 452 -9.40 8.72 -10.39
CA GLU A 452 -10.70 8.53 -11.06
C GLU A 452 -11.69 9.67 -10.71
N LEU A 453 -11.73 10.12 -9.44
CA LEU A 453 -12.61 11.21 -8.98
C LEU A 453 -12.20 12.57 -9.57
N LEU A 454 -10.90 12.89 -9.61
CA LEU A 454 -10.41 14.15 -10.20
C LEU A 454 -10.84 14.31 -11.66
N ILE A 455 -10.77 13.20 -12.40
CA ILE A 455 -11.22 13.05 -13.78
C ILE A 455 -12.72 13.30 -13.89
N LYS A 456 -13.55 12.61 -13.09
CA LYS A 456 -15.02 12.76 -13.13
C LYS A 456 -15.50 14.15 -12.71
N VAL A 457 -14.85 14.77 -11.72
CA VAL A 457 -15.17 16.13 -11.28
C VAL A 457 -14.91 17.14 -12.40
N GLY A 458 -13.84 16.94 -13.18
CA GLY A 458 -13.56 17.75 -14.37
C GLY A 458 -14.60 17.58 -15.49
N ASP A 459 -15.11 16.36 -15.67
CA ASP A 459 -16.13 16.07 -16.70
C ASP A 459 -17.43 16.87 -16.49
N ILE A 460 -17.77 17.24 -15.26
CA ILE A 460 -19.00 17.99 -14.96
C ILE A 460 -19.01 19.34 -15.71
N ASP A 461 -17.88 20.07 -15.72
CA ASP A 461 -17.77 21.35 -16.46
C ASP A 461 -17.80 21.12 -17.97
N GLU A 462 -17.02 20.13 -18.44
CA GLU A 462 -16.88 19.84 -19.87
C GLU A 462 -18.20 19.42 -20.50
N ILE A 463 -19.02 18.63 -19.79
CA ILE A 463 -20.37 18.24 -20.22
C ILE A 463 -21.25 19.48 -20.39
N VAL A 464 -21.27 20.38 -19.40
CA VAL A 464 -22.12 21.57 -19.44
C VAL A 464 -21.68 22.54 -20.55
N ASP A 465 -20.38 22.82 -20.68
CA ASP A 465 -19.86 23.72 -21.72
C ASP A 465 -20.12 23.19 -23.14
N TYR A 466 -19.96 21.87 -23.34
CA TYR A 466 -20.27 21.24 -24.62
C TYR A 466 -21.76 21.29 -24.94
N VAL A 467 -22.64 20.99 -23.98
CA VAL A 467 -24.09 21.01 -24.16
C VAL A 467 -24.58 22.41 -24.55
N LEU A 468 -24.11 23.45 -23.86
CA LEU A 468 -24.46 24.84 -24.17
C LEU A 468 -23.95 25.26 -25.56
N SER A 469 -22.75 24.81 -25.95
CA SER A 469 -22.18 25.06 -27.29
C SER A 469 -22.97 24.34 -28.39
N ALA A 470 -23.36 23.09 -28.16
CA ALA A 470 -24.14 22.30 -29.09
C ALA A 470 -25.54 22.89 -29.30
N ALA A 471 -26.19 23.36 -28.23
CA ALA A 471 -27.48 24.04 -28.29
C ALA A 471 -27.38 25.36 -29.05
N SER A 472 -26.35 26.17 -28.80
CA SER A 472 -26.11 27.43 -29.53
C SER A 472 -25.96 27.19 -31.04
N ASN A 473 -25.16 26.20 -31.43
CA ASN A 473 -24.92 25.90 -32.84
C ASN A 473 -26.16 25.35 -33.58
N SER A 474 -27.08 24.69 -32.87
CA SER A 474 -28.35 24.23 -33.48
C SER A 474 -29.26 25.41 -33.85
N LEU A 475 -29.24 26.48 -33.04
CA LEU A 475 -30.06 27.68 -33.29
C LEU A 475 -29.58 28.48 -34.50
N ASP A 476 -28.29 28.39 -34.87
CA ASP A 476 -27.71 29.08 -36.03
C ASP A 476 -28.02 28.39 -37.38
N GLN A 477 -28.60 27.18 -37.38
CA GLN A 477 -28.82 26.33 -38.57
C GLN A 477 -30.30 26.16 -38.99
N ASP A 478 -31.21 27.06 -38.58
CA ASP A 478 -32.67 26.97 -38.84
C ASP A 478 -33.35 25.72 -38.22
N GLU A 479 -32.80 25.12 -37.15
CA GLU A 479 -33.44 24.01 -36.41
C GLU A 479 -34.27 24.47 -35.19
N ASP A 480 -35.29 23.67 -34.87
CA ASP A 480 -36.41 23.89 -33.94
C ASP A 480 -35.99 24.28 -32.50
N GLU A 481 -36.65 25.29 -31.93
CA GLU A 481 -36.41 25.78 -30.55
C GLU A 481 -36.58 24.67 -29.50
N GLN A 482 -37.49 23.73 -29.75
CA GLN A 482 -37.74 22.56 -28.89
C GLN A 482 -36.53 21.62 -28.82
N GLN A 483 -35.77 21.49 -29.91
CA GLN A 483 -34.62 20.59 -30.01
C GLN A 483 -33.42 21.15 -29.24
N ALA A 484 -33.23 22.47 -29.24
CA ALA A 484 -32.20 23.11 -28.41
C ALA A 484 -32.50 22.96 -26.90
N LYS A 485 -33.78 23.09 -26.50
CA LYS A 485 -34.23 22.90 -25.11
C LYS A 485 -34.01 21.46 -24.63
N SER A 486 -34.36 20.46 -25.43
CA SER A 486 -34.15 19.05 -25.05
C SER A 486 -32.67 18.72 -24.88
N ILE A 487 -31.79 19.24 -25.76
CA ILE A 487 -30.34 19.06 -25.64
C ILE A 487 -29.80 19.60 -24.31
N ILE A 488 -30.32 20.76 -23.87
CA ILE A 488 -29.91 21.40 -22.60
C ILE A 488 -30.39 20.56 -21.41
N VAL A 489 -31.68 20.23 -21.33
CA VAL A 489 -32.25 19.46 -20.21
C VAL A 489 -31.53 18.13 -20.04
N ASP A 490 -31.40 17.35 -21.11
CA ASP A 490 -30.69 16.06 -21.08
C ASP A 490 -29.21 16.22 -20.66
N GLY A 491 -28.59 17.34 -21.01
CA GLY A 491 -27.20 17.64 -20.68
C GLY A 491 -26.97 17.97 -19.22
N PHE A 492 -27.83 18.78 -18.63
CA PHE A 492 -27.78 19.12 -17.20
C PHE A 492 -28.13 17.91 -16.32
N GLU A 493 -29.11 17.10 -16.71
CA GLU A 493 -29.43 15.85 -16.00
C GLU A 493 -28.23 14.88 -15.99
N ARG A 494 -27.46 14.79 -17.09
CA ARG A 494 -26.22 13.99 -17.13
C ARG A 494 -25.12 14.55 -16.23
N ALA A 495 -24.96 15.88 -16.16
CA ALA A 495 -24.00 16.51 -15.26
C ALA A 495 -24.38 16.27 -13.78
N GLU A 496 -25.68 16.31 -13.45
CA GLU A 496 -26.18 16.00 -12.11
C GLU A 496 -25.95 14.52 -11.73
N ASN A 497 -26.25 13.59 -12.63
CA ASN A 497 -25.98 12.17 -12.42
C ASN A 497 -24.48 11.90 -12.21
N THR A 498 -23.62 12.55 -12.98
CA THR A 498 -22.15 12.49 -12.79
C THR A 498 -21.74 13.00 -11.41
N THR A 499 -22.37 14.08 -10.93
CA THR A 499 -22.14 14.62 -9.58
C THR A 499 -22.59 13.63 -8.49
N ASN A 500 -23.72 12.96 -8.66
CA ASN A 500 -24.21 11.93 -7.73
C ASN A 500 -23.28 10.70 -7.68
N GLU A 501 -22.67 10.33 -8.81
CA GLU A 501 -21.68 9.24 -8.84
C GLU A 501 -20.40 9.59 -8.10
N VAL A 502 -19.91 10.82 -8.25
CA VAL A 502 -18.75 11.32 -7.51
C VAL A 502 -19.02 11.22 -6.01
N GLU A 503 -20.21 11.62 -5.55
CA GLU A 503 -20.62 11.46 -4.16
C GLU A 503 -20.64 9.98 -3.72
N SER A 504 -21.25 9.10 -4.51
CA SER A 504 -21.32 7.67 -4.19
C SER A 504 -19.94 7.04 -4.08
N GLN A 505 -19.01 7.36 -4.99
CA GLN A 505 -17.65 6.83 -4.97
C GLN A 505 -16.84 7.35 -3.78
N ILE A 506 -17.03 8.62 -3.38
CA ILE A 506 -16.46 9.17 -2.15
C ILE A 506 -16.99 8.42 -0.93
N ASN A 507 -18.29 8.11 -0.88
CA ASN A 507 -18.88 7.35 0.22
C ASN A 507 -18.31 5.94 0.31
N GLU A 508 -18.25 5.23 -0.82
CA GLU A 508 -17.75 3.86 -0.91
C GLU A 508 -16.28 3.75 -0.46
N ILE A 509 -15.40 4.63 -0.96
CA ILE A 509 -13.98 4.58 -0.57
C ILE A 509 -13.76 4.91 0.90
N VAL A 510 -14.54 5.83 1.46
CA VAL A 510 -14.45 6.21 2.88
C VAL A 510 -14.93 5.07 3.78
N GLU A 511 -16.05 4.43 3.43
CA GLU A 511 -16.57 3.27 4.18
C GLU A 511 -15.62 2.08 4.10
N LYS A 512 -15.14 1.74 2.90
CA LYS A 512 -14.18 0.66 2.67
C LYS A 512 -12.86 0.91 3.41
N SER A 513 -12.34 2.15 3.35
CA SER A 513 -11.11 2.52 4.08
C SER A 513 -11.30 2.37 5.59
N GLY A 514 -12.44 2.82 6.13
CA GLY A 514 -12.74 2.68 7.55
C GLY A 514 -12.90 1.22 7.99
N GLU A 515 -13.49 0.36 7.15
CA GLU A 515 -13.59 -1.08 7.41
C GLU A 515 -12.22 -1.76 7.41
N GLN A 516 -11.39 -1.51 6.38
CA GLN A 516 -10.04 -2.06 6.31
C GLN A 516 -9.16 -1.58 7.47
N LEU A 517 -9.24 -0.29 7.84
CA LEU A 517 -8.51 0.24 8.99
C LEU A 517 -8.93 -0.43 10.31
N ARG A 518 -10.22 -0.71 10.49
CA ARG A 518 -10.73 -1.45 11.66
C ARG A 518 -10.26 -2.90 11.66
N GLU A 519 -10.36 -3.60 10.53
CA GLU A 519 -9.86 -4.98 10.38
C GLU A 519 -8.36 -5.07 10.68
N MET A 520 -7.56 -4.14 10.15
CA MET A 520 -6.14 -4.03 10.45
C MET A 520 -5.88 -3.79 11.95
N SER A 521 -6.69 -2.95 12.60
CA SER A 521 -6.58 -2.72 14.04
C SER A 521 -6.87 -3.99 14.85
N ASP A 522 -7.96 -4.68 14.53
CA ASP A 522 -8.39 -5.89 15.24
C ASP A 522 -7.37 -7.03 15.08
N GLU A 523 -6.85 -7.23 13.86
CA GLU A 523 -5.82 -8.24 13.59
C GLU A 523 -4.51 -7.93 14.34
N LEU A 524 -4.07 -6.67 14.34
CA LEU A 524 -2.88 -6.25 15.07
C LEU A 524 -3.06 -6.44 16.58
N ILE A 525 -4.23 -6.08 17.11
CA ILE A 525 -4.60 -6.30 18.50
C ILE A 525 -4.54 -7.78 18.84
N GLU A 526 -5.10 -8.65 17.99
CA GLU A 526 -5.10 -10.09 18.19
C GLU A 526 -3.66 -10.67 18.17
N GLU A 527 -2.81 -10.22 17.24
CA GLU A 527 -1.42 -10.65 17.19
C GLU A 527 -0.61 -10.15 18.40
N LEU A 528 -0.80 -8.90 18.83
CA LEU A 528 -0.18 -8.38 20.07
C LEU A 528 -0.65 -9.16 21.31
N GLN A 529 -1.92 -9.56 21.37
CA GLN A 529 -2.43 -10.43 22.44
C GLN A 529 -1.81 -11.83 22.40
N LYS A 530 -1.59 -12.40 21.20
CA LYS A 530 -0.87 -13.68 21.05
C LYS A 530 0.57 -13.59 21.55
N LEU A 531 1.22 -12.42 21.44
CA LEU A 531 2.57 -12.19 21.98
C LEU A 531 2.62 -12.14 23.51
N LYS A 532 1.52 -11.76 24.17
CA LYS A 532 1.40 -11.84 25.64
C LYS A 532 1.37 -13.30 26.14
N GLN A 533 1.12 -14.28 25.27
CA GLN A 533 1.12 -15.71 25.61
C GLN A 533 2.47 -16.38 25.27
N ASN A 534 3.31 -16.63 26.29
CA ASN A 534 4.71 -17.06 26.17
C ASN A 534 4.97 -18.36 25.36
N ASP A 535 3.98 -19.25 25.21
CA ASP A 535 4.09 -20.48 24.40
C ASP A 535 4.41 -20.19 22.91
N LYS A 536 3.99 -19.03 22.39
CA LYS A 536 4.25 -18.62 20.99
C LYS A 536 5.53 -17.82 20.81
N VAL A 537 6.05 -17.19 21.85
CA VAL A 537 7.27 -16.35 21.81
C VAL A 537 8.51 -17.19 21.43
N SER A 538 8.56 -18.45 21.86
CA SER A 538 9.60 -19.40 21.47
C SER A 538 9.57 -19.73 19.96
N ALA A 539 8.37 -19.88 19.39
CA ALA A 539 8.19 -20.13 17.96
C ALA A 539 8.52 -18.88 17.13
N LEU A 540 8.12 -17.69 17.59
CA LEU A 540 8.50 -16.40 17.00
C LEU A 540 10.01 -16.19 16.99
N ARG A 541 10.72 -16.49 18.07
CA ARG A 541 12.19 -16.40 18.12
C ARG A 541 12.86 -17.29 17.07
N ILE A 542 12.32 -18.49 16.84
CA ILE A 542 12.80 -19.38 15.78
C ILE A 542 12.52 -18.79 14.39
N ARG A 543 11.36 -18.14 14.19
CA ARG A 543 11.05 -17.45 12.92
C ARG A 543 11.94 -16.23 12.69
N ILE A 544 12.14 -15.36 13.69
CA ILE A 544 13.02 -14.18 13.60
C ILE A 544 14.47 -14.57 13.37
N SER A 545 14.97 -15.61 14.03
CA SER A 545 16.33 -16.11 13.77
C SER A 545 16.47 -16.68 12.35
N LYS A 546 15.44 -17.35 11.82
CA LYS A 546 15.37 -17.76 10.40
C LYS A 546 15.28 -16.56 9.45
N ALA A 547 14.46 -15.55 9.75
CA ALA A 547 14.29 -14.34 8.95
C ALA A 547 15.58 -13.49 8.92
N LYS A 548 16.25 -13.30 10.05
CA LYS A 548 17.59 -12.68 10.12
C LYS A 548 18.64 -13.46 9.32
N ALA A 549 18.54 -14.79 9.28
CA ALA A 549 19.41 -15.63 8.43
C ALA A 549 19.09 -15.45 6.93
N LEU A 550 17.81 -15.31 6.59
CA LEU A 550 17.33 -15.02 5.23
C LEU A 550 17.72 -13.61 4.76
N HIS A 551 17.54 -12.56 5.57
CA HIS A 551 17.97 -11.19 5.23
C HIS A 551 19.50 -11.06 5.19
N LYS A 552 20.26 -11.80 6.02
CA LYS A 552 21.72 -11.93 5.83
C LYS A 552 22.08 -12.64 4.52
N SER A 553 21.20 -13.47 3.98
CA SER A 553 21.36 -14.12 2.67
C SER A 553 20.97 -13.20 1.50
N GLU A 554 20.14 -12.18 1.71
CA GLU A 554 19.84 -11.16 0.69
C GLU A 554 21.07 -10.31 0.35
N ALA A 555 21.94 -9.99 1.32
CA ALA A 555 23.25 -9.39 1.04
C ALA A 555 24.18 -10.29 0.19
N LEU A 556 23.90 -11.60 0.11
CA LEU A 556 24.57 -12.56 -0.77
C LEU A 556 23.84 -12.70 -2.13
N THR A 557 22.57 -12.32 -2.25
CA THR A 557 21.80 -12.40 -3.51
C THR A 557 22.28 -11.42 -4.58
N GLN A 558 22.89 -10.28 -4.22
CA GLN A 558 23.54 -9.40 -5.21
C GLN A 558 24.69 -10.08 -5.96
N LYS A 559 25.44 -10.97 -5.29
CA LYS A 559 26.49 -11.79 -5.95
C LYS A 559 25.92 -12.88 -6.86
N VAL A 560 24.71 -13.35 -6.59
CA VAL A 560 24.00 -14.33 -7.42
C VAL A 560 23.33 -13.65 -8.62
N PHE A 561 22.81 -12.44 -8.44
CA PHE A 561 22.22 -11.62 -9.51
C PHE A 561 23.26 -11.23 -10.57
N ASP A 562 24.49 -10.90 -10.16
CA ASP A 562 25.61 -10.65 -11.08
C ASP A 562 26.06 -11.93 -11.83
N TYR A 563 25.88 -13.10 -11.23
CA TYR A 563 26.15 -14.39 -11.88
C TYR A 563 25.06 -14.77 -12.90
N ILE A 564 23.79 -14.49 -12.58
CA ILE A 564 22.64 -14.73 -13.48
C ILE A 564 22.64 -13.73 -14.66
N LYS A 565 23.06 -12.49 -14.44
CA LYS A 565 23.18 -11.44 -15.49
C LYS A 565 24.23 -11.80 -16.56
N ASN A 566 25.31 -12.47 -16.18
CA ASN A 566 26.30 -13.01 -17.12
C ASN A 566 25.77 -14.23 -17.91
N TYR A 567 24.81 -14.97 -17.37
CA TYR A 567 24.16 -16.09 -18.10
C TYR A 567 23.06 -15.60 -19.06
N PHE A 568 22.34 -14.53 -18.69
CA PHE A 568 21.23 -13.97 -19.48
C PHE A 568 21.69 -13.23 -20.76
N SER A 569 22.94 -12.80 -20.81
CA SER A 569 23.59 -12.26 -22.02
C SER A 569 23.73 -13.30 -23.14
N ILE A 570 24.02 -14.55 -22.78
CA ILE A 570 24.21 -15.66 -23.72
C ILE A 570 22.84 -16.12 -24.26
N ALA A 571 21.80 -16.20 -23.41
CA ALA A 571 20.45 -16.60 -23.80
C ALA A 571 19.77 -15.59 -24.77
N LYS A 572 20.03 -14.28 -24.62
CA LYS A 572 19.49 -13.24 -25.49
C LYS A 572 19.99 -13.36 -26.95
N SER A 573 21.23 -13.81 -27.13
CA SER A 573 21.82 -14.04 -28.46
C SER A 573 21.23 -15.25 -29.21
N PHE A 574 20.70 -16.24 -28.48
CA PHE A 574 20.04 -17.42 -29.05
C PHE A 574 18.55 -17.19 -29.35
N PHE A 575 17.86 -16.42 -28.51
CA PHE A 575 16.41 -16.17 -28.66
C PHE A 575 16.08 -15.18 -29.79
N LEU A 576 16.92 -14.15 -30.00
CA LEU A 576 16.74 -13.20 -31.10
C LEU A 576 16.96 -13.83 -32.48
N LYS A 577 17.85 -14.83 -32.59
CA LYS A 577 18.17 -15.51 -33.86
C LYS A 577 17.08 -16.47 -34.35
N TYR A 578 16.19 -16.91 -33.46
CA TYR A 578 15.04 -17.76 -33.79
C TYR A 578 13.77 -16.97 -34.07
N TYR A 579 13.61 -15.80 -33.46
CA TYR A 579 12.46 -14.93 -33.67
C TYR A 579 12.46 -14.30 -35.08
N ASP A 580 13.63 -13.88 -35.58
CA ASP A 580 13.77 -13.35 -36.94
C ASP A 580 13.54 -14.42 -38.02
N LYS A 581 13.96 -15.67 -37.75
CA LYS A 581 13.69 -16.82 -38.64
C LYS A 581 12.22 -17.24 -38.68
N ALA A 582 11.49 -17.07 -37.57
CA ALA A 582 10.06 -17.33 -37.50
C ALA A 582 9.23 -16.26 -38.23
N LEU A 583 9.71 -15.00 -38.25
CA LEU A 583 9.09 -13.90 -38.99
C LEU A 583 9.30 -14.05 -40.52
N GLU A 584 10.48 -14.52 -40.94
CA GLU A 584 10.76 -14.87 -42.35
C GLU A 584 9.88 -16.05 -42.83
N LEU A 585 9.72 -17.10 -42.02
CA LEU A 585 8.84 -18.24 -42.35
C LEU A 585 7.35 -17.85 -42.45
N LYS A 586 6.88 -16.91 -41.62
CA LYS A 586 5.50 -16.38 -41.69
C LYS A 586 5.25 -15.60 -42.99
N THR A 587 6.24 -14.85 -43.46
CA THR A 587 6.15 -14.06 -44.70
C THR A 587 6.36 -14.91 -45.96
N GLU A 588 7.07 -16.04 -45.87
CA GLU A 588 7.22 -17.01 -46.95
C GLU A 588 6.00 -17.94 -47.10
N LEU A 589 5.36 -18.33 -45.97
CA LEU A 589 4.14 -19.15 -45.97
C LEU A 589 2.89 -18.35 -46.40
N SER A 590 2.80 -17.05 -46.07
CA SER A 590 1.70 -16.20 -46.55
C SER A 590 1.76 -15.94 -48.06
N LYS A 591 2.96 -16.02 -48.68
CA LYS A 591 3.14 -15.88 -50.14
C LYS A 591 2.78 -17.15 -50.92
N ARG A 592 2.78 -18.34 -50.28
CA ARG A 592 2.50 -19.63 -50.93
C ARG A 592 1.06 -20.13 -50.80
N PHE A 593 0.25 -19.56 -49.90
CA PHE A 593 -1.14 -19.98 -49.66
C PHE A 593 -2.23 -19.02 -50.18
N LEU A 594 -1.86 -17.93 -50.85
CA LEU A 594 -2.80 -16.97 -51.46
C LEU A 594 -3.08 -17.21 -52.96
N SER A 595 -2.61 -18.33 -53.52
CA SER A 595 -2.83 -18.72 -54.92
C SER A 595 -3.83 -19.88 -55.08
N ALA A 596 -4.77 -20.02 -54.15
CA ALA A 596 -5.96 -20.86 -54.31
C ALA A 596 -7.19 -19.96 -54.50
N THR A 597 -7.66 -19.96 -55.74
CA THR A 597 -8.84 -19.31 -56.29
C THR A 597 -10.08 -19.48 -55.41
N ILE A 598 -10.62 -18.37 -54.90
CA ILE A 598 -12.05 -18.23 -54.60
C ILE A 598 -12.52 -16.99 -55.36
N VAL A 599 -13.15 -17.23 -56.51
CA VAL A 599 -13.92 -16.22 -57.22
C VAL A 599 -15.29 -16.21 -56.56
N ASN A 600 -15.49 -15.37 -55.55
CA ASN A 600 -16.82 -15.02 -55.08
C ASN A 600 -17.26 -13.76 -55.84
N GLU A 601 -18.44 -13.82 -56.46
CA GLU A 601 -19.06 -12.67 -57.12
C GLU A 601 -19.27 -11.52 -56.09
N PRO A 602 -18.65 -10.34 -56.27
CA PRO A 602 -18.53 -9.31 -55.21
C PRO A 602 -19.79 -8.45 -54.93
N ASN A 603 -20.84 -8.53 -55.75
CA ASN A 603 -21.73 -7.38 -55.95
C ASN A 603 -22.81 -7.13 -54.85
N ARG A 604 -23.05 -8.04 -53.88
CA ARG A 604 -24.09 -7.82 -52.84
C ARG A 604 -23.56 -7.45 -51.45
N ALA A 605 -22.46 -8.06 -51.01
CA ALA A 605 -21.98 -7.93 -49.63
C ALA A 605 -21.55 -6.50 -49.25
N VAL A 606 -21.05 -5.71 -50.21
CA VAL A 606 -20.62 -4.33 -49.97
C VAL A 606 -21.83 -3.42 -49.78
N SER A 607 -22.82 -3.52 -50.65
CA SER A 607 -24.06 -2.74 -50.58
C SER A 607 -24.82 -3.04 -49.27
N ASP A 608 -24.91 -4.32 -48.89
CA ASP A 608 -25.57 -4.73 -47.64
C ASP A 608 -24.87 -4.15 -46.40
N PHE A 609 -23.53 -4.23 -46.34
CA PHE A 609 -22.74 -3.66 -45.24
C PHE A 609 -22.87 -2.13 -45.13
N LEU A 610 -22.90 -1.43 -46.27
CA LEU A 610 -23.06 0.03 -46.31
C LEU A 610 -24.46 0.46 -45.86
N ASN A 611 -25.50 -0.26 -46.25
CA ASN A 611 -26.87 0.01 -45.84
C ASN A 611 -27.08 -0.23 -44.34
N GLU A 612 -26.56 -1.34 -43.81
CA GLU A 612 -26.59 -1.64 -42.36
C GLU A 612 -25.87 -0.54 -41.55
N SER A 613 -24.70 -0.11 -42.05
CA SER A 613 -23.90 0.96 -41.41
C SER A 613 -24.66 2.29 -41.30
N ASN A 614 -25.35 2.70 -42.36
CA ASN A 614 -26.13 3.95 -42.36
C ASN A 614 -27.36 3.88 -41.43
N GLN A 615 -28.02 2.71 -41.34
CA GLN A 615 -29.14 2.52 -40.43
C GLN A 615 -28.72 2.63 -38.95
N ILE A 616 -27.56 2.04 -38.60
CA ILE A 616 -27.00 2.13 -37.24
C ILE A 616 -26.73 3.59 -36.87
N ILE A 617 -26.02 4.33 -37.72
CA ILE A 617 -25.64 5.72 -37.44
C ILE A 617 -26.88 6.61 -37.28
N ASN A 618 -27.89 6.46 -38.15
CA ASN A 618 -29.11 7.27 -38.08
C ASN A 618 -29.97 6.99 -36.84
N GLY A 619 -29.89 5.79 -36.27
CA GLY A 619 -30.60 5.40 -35.05
C GLY A 619 -30.00 5.91 -33.74
N LEU A 620 -28.84 6.58 -33.77
CA LEU A 620 -28.17 7.10 -32.57
C LEU A 620 -28.70 8.50 -32.18
N PRO A 621 -28.69 8.84 -30.87
CA PRO A 621 -29.04 10.18 -30.41
C PRO A 621 -28.21 11.27 -31.09
N LEU A 622 -28.83 12.41 -31.37
CA LEU A 622 -28.23 13.50 -32.14
C LEU A 622 -26.90 14.00 -31.55
N ILE A 623 -26.84 14.14 -30.22
CA ILE A 623 -25.63 14.57 -29.50
C ILE A 623 -24.47 13.61 -29.75
N TYR A 624 -24.74 12.30 -29.67
CA TYR A 624 -23.73 11.27 -29.91
C TYR A 624 -23.26 11.26 -31.37
N ARG A 625 -24.17 11.45 -32.33
CA ARG A 625 -23.80 11.60 -33.75
C ARG A 625 -22.93 12.83 -34.00
N LYS A 626 -23.25 13.98 -33.38
CA LYS A 626 -22.49 15.23 -33.53
C LYS A 626 -21.08 15.10 -32.93
N LEU A 627 -20.91 14.47 -31.76
CA LEU A 627 -19.59 14.27 -31.11
C LEU A 627 -18.59 13.45 -31.93
N TYR A 628 -19.11 12.46 -32.66
CA TYR A 628 -18.30 11.53 -33.47
C TYR A 628 -18.44 11.78 -34.98
N ALA A 629 -19.01 12.92 -35.38
CA ALA A 629 -19.11 13.30 -36.77
C ALA A 629 -17.71 13.35 -37.41
N ILE A 630 -17.60 12.84 -38.64
CA ILE A 630 -16.36 12.80 -39.41
C ILE A 630 -16.16 14.16 -40.09
N GLU A 631 -16.07 15.22 -39.28
CA GLU A 631 -15.94 16.60 -39.71
C GLU A 631 -14.74 17.27 -39.03
N PRO A 632 -14.13 18.30 -39.65
CA PRO A 632 -13.09 19.07 -39.02
C PRO A 632 -13.58 19.70 -37.70
N LEU A 633 -12.79 19.58 -36.63
CA LEU A 633 -13.18 20.10 -35.32
C LEU A 633 -13.21 21.63 -35.36
N THR A 634 -14.31 22.20 -34.89
CA THR A 634 -14.50 23.65 -34.65
C THR A 634 -14.32 23.99 -33.18
N ASP A 635 -14.70 23.08 -32.29
CA ASP A 635 -14.53 23.14 -30.84
C ASP A 635 -13.15 22.63 -30.41
N MET A 636 -12.49 23.39 -29.53
CA MET A 636 -11.13 23.12 -29.07
C MET A 636 -11.08 22.03 -28.00
N VAL A 637 -12.18 21.83 -27.25
CA VAL A 637 -12.26 20.84 -26.16
C VAL A 637 -12.05 19.41 -26.69
N LEU A 638 -12.51 19.13 -27.92
CA LEU A 638 -12.44 17.83 -28.58
C LEU A 638 -11.09 17.52 -29.25
N PHE A 639 -10.17 18.48 -29.28
CA PHE A 639 -8.84 18.32 -29.88
C PHE A 639 -7.90 17.61 -28.90
N GLU A 640 -7.15 16.62 -29.38
CA GLU A 640 -6.28 15.77 -28.57
C GLU A 640 -4.99 15.46 -29.34
N GLY A 641 -3.84 15.58 -28.67
CA GLY A 641 -2.51 15.30 -29.23
C GLY A 641 -1.95 16.39 -30.16
N ARG A 642 -1.01 16.00 -31.05
CA ARG A 642 -0.39 16.87 -32.08
C ARG A 642 0.45 18.05 -31.60
N GLU A 643 0.90 18.04 -30.35
CA GLU A 643 1.67 19.14 -29.75
C GLU A 643 2.98 19.43 -30.48
N LYS A 644 3.65 18.38 -30.98
CA LYS A 644 4.91 18.51 -31.73
C LYS A 644 4.69 19.31 -33.02
N GLU A 645 3.65 18.98 -33.77
CA GLU A 645 3.31 19.65 -35.02
C GLU A 645 2.93 21.12 -34.76
N ILE A 646 2.13 21.39 -33.72
CA ILE A 646 1.75 22.76 -33.33
C ILE A 646 2.99 23.58 -32.98
N LYS A 647 3.91 23.03 -32.19
CA LYS A 647 5.16 23.70 -31.81
C LYS A 647 6.03 24.03 -33.03
N ARG A 648 6.04 23.15 -34.05
CA ARG A 648 6.78 23.40 -35.30
C ARG A 648 6.14 24.50 -36.14
N ILE A 649 4.82 24.55 -36.23
CA ILE A 649 4.10 25.66 -36.90
C ILE A 649 4.38 26.98 -36.18
N SER A 650 4.32 26.98 -34.84
CA SER A 650 4.64 28.16 -34.03
C SER A 650 6.10 28.62 -34.22
N SER A 651 7.04 27.68 -34.33
CA SER A 651 8.46 27.98 -34.55
C SER A 651 8.70 28.57 -35.94
N ALA A 652 8.01 28.06 -36.96
CA ALA A 652 8.06 28.62 -38.31
C ALA A 652 7.51 30.06 -38.35
N TYR A 653 6.40 30.31 -37.67
CA TYR A 653 5.84 31.66 -37.55
C TYR A 653 6.80 32.63 -36.84
N ALA A 654 7.42 32.21 -35.73
CA ALA A 654 8.44 33.01 -35.05
C ALA A 654 9.64 33.33 -35.95
N ALA A 655 10.16 32.33 -36.67
CA ALA A 655 11.25 32.53 -37.61
C ALA A 655 10.90 33.52 -38.74
N TRP A 656 9.66 33.48 -39.25
CA TRP A 656 9.18 34.44 -40.23
C TRP A 656 9.09 35.88 -39.68
N GLN A 657 8.65 36.04 -38.42
CA GLN A 657 8.65 37.34 -37.75
C GLN A 657 10.07 37.93 -37.62
N GLU A 658 11.07 37.08 -37.43
CA GLU A 658 12.50 37.44 -37.45
C GLU A 658 13.06 37.72 -38.86
N GLY A 659 12.23 37.63 -39.91
CA GLY A 659 12.63 37.89 -41.30
C GLY A 659 13.31 36.71 -41.99
N LYS A 660 13.30 35.50 -41.40
CA LYS A 660 13.82 34.29 -42.03
C LYS A 660 12.81 33.70 -43.01
N PHE A 661 13.31 32.91 -43.96
CA PHE A 661 12.45 32.11 -44.82
C PHE A 661 11.82 30.97 -44.01
N ALA A 662 10.48 30.90 -43.99
CA ALA A 662 9.75 29.96 -43.15
C ALA A 662 8.40 29.52 -43.75
N ALA A 663 8.36 29.16 -45.04
CA ALA A 663 7.16 28.55 -45.62
C ALA A 663 6.92 27.15 -45.03
N VAL A 664 5.66 26.84 -44.70
CA VAL A 664 5.26 25.59 -44.06
C VAL A 664 4.49 24.71 -45.03
N LEU A 665 4.88 23.43 -45.15
CA LEU A 665 4.12 22.40 -45.83
C LEU A 665 3.66 21.35 -44.83
N LEU A 666 2.35 21.22 -44.67
CA LEU A 666 1.73 20.15 -43.90
C LEU A 666 1.41 18.98 -44.83
N THR A 667 1.84 17.77 -44.47
CA THR A 667 1.53 16.56 -45.25
C THR A 667 0.84 15.51 -44.40
N ALA A 668 -0.28 14.97 -44.88
CA ALA A 668 -0.95 13.89 -44.16
C ALA A 668 -1.83 13.02 -45.06
N GLU A 669 -2.21 11.86 -44.55
CA GLU A 669 -3.25 11.04 -45.17
C GLU A 669 -4.62 11.71 -44.99
N LYS A 670 -5.55 11.45 -45.92
CA LYS A 670 -6.91 11.98 -45.80
C LYS A 670 -7.53 11.51 -44.48
N TRP A 671 -8.22 12.44 -43.81
CA TRP A 671 -8.93 12.21 -42.55
C TRP A 671 -8.08 11.90 -41.32
N SER A 672 -6.78 12.22 -41.36
CA SER A 672 -5.88 12.16 -40.19
C SER A 672 -5.98 13.39 -39.27
N GLY A 673 -6.88 14.33 -39.53
CA GLY A 673 -7.07 15.54 -38.72
C GLY A 673 -6.31 16.79 -39.18
N MET A 674 -5.85 16.85 -40.44
CA MET A 674 -5.10 18.01 -40.99
C MET A 674 -5.84 19.34 -40.82
N THR A 675 -7.08 19.42 -41.30
CA THR A 675 -7.90 20.64 -41.24
C THR A 675 -8.21 21.02 -39.79
N SER A 676 -8.43 20.04 -38.90
CA SER A 676 -8.60 20.27 -37.46
C SER A 676 -7.33 20.86 -36.82
N LEU A 677 -6.15 20.37 -37.21
CA LEU A 677 -4.86 20.92 -36.74
C LEU A 677 -4.69 22.39 -37.18
N ILE A 678 -5.07 22.72 -38.42
CA ILE A 678 -5.04 24.11 -38.92
C ILE A 678 -6.01 24.98 -38.11
N ASN A 679 -7.26 24.53 -37.89
CA ASN A 679 -8.25 25.24 -37.08
C ASN A 679 -7.72 25.53 -35.67
N TYR A 680 -7.13 24.52 -35.03
CA TYR A 680 -6.54 24.62 -33.70
C TYR A 680 -5.36 25.59 -33.68
N SER A 681 -4.45 25.47 -34.65
CA SER A 681 -3.27 26.33 -34.78
C SER A 681 -3.64 27.80 -34.94
N VAL A 682 -4.66 28.12 -35.74
CA VAL A 682 -5.13 29.50 -35.94
C VAL A 682 -5.67 30.12 -34.66
N LYS A 683 -6.42 29.37 -33.83
CA LYS A 683 -6.94 29.89 -32.56
C LYS A 683 -5.85 29.98 -31.48
N ASN A 684 -4.95 28.99 -31.39
CA ASN A 684 -4.01 28.88 -30.27
C ASN A 684 -2.67 29.60 -30.46
N ILE A 685 -2.13 29.68 -31.68
CA ILE A 685 -0.86 30.38 -31.93
C ILE A 685 -1.06 31.91 -31.84
N LYS A 686 -2.31 32.39 -31.89
CA LYS A 686 -2.69 33.82 -31.85
C LYS A 686 -1.86 34.65 -32.83
N PHE A 687 -2.06 34.41 -34.12
CA PHE A 687 -1.41 35.20 -35.17
C PHE A 687 -1.70 36.70 -35.00
N ASN A 688 -0.70 37.55 -35.22
CA ASN A 688 -0.84 39.01 -35.13
C ASN A 688 -1.69 39.59 -36.28
N ILE A 689 -1.91 38.79 -37.33
CA ILE A 689 -2.61 39.15 -38.56
C ILE A 689 -3.62 38.04 -38.81
N ILE A 690 -4.86 38.39 -39.15
CA ILE A 690 -5.91 37.42 -39.48
C ILE A 690 -5.46 36.63 -40.72
N PRO A 691 -5.33 35.29 -40.65
CA PRO A 691 -4.94 34.48 -41.80
C PRO A 691 -5.99 34.52 -42.91
N LEU A 692 -5.56 34.71 -44.15
CA LEU A 692 -6.39 34.49 -45.33
C LEU A 692 -6.35 33.00 -45.68
N ARG A 693 -7.50 32.34 -45.63
CA ARG A 693 -7.63 30.91 -45.90
C ARG A 693 -8.26 30.64 -47.26
N ILE A 694 -7.63 29.76 -48.02
CA ILE A 694 -8.05 29.37 -49.36
C ILE A 694 -8.08 27.84 -49.41
N GLU A 695 -9.26 27.28 -49.66
CA GLU A 695 -9.42 25.84 -49.87
C GLU A 695 -9.57 25.58 -51.37
N LEU A 696 -8.68 24.76 -51.94
CA LEU A 696 -8.78 24.33 -53.32
C LEU A 696 -9.73 23.14 -53.44
N LYS A 697 -10.78 23.28 -54.25
CA LYS A 697 -11.85 22.27 -54.40
C LYS A 697 -11.75 21.45 -55.69
N ILE A 698 -11.24 22.03 -56.77
CA ILE A 698 -11.23 21.45 -58.11
C ILE A 698 -9.80 21.20 -58.55
N ASN A 699 -9.53 20.02 -59.12
CA ASN A 699 -8.25 19.76 -59.76
C ASN A 699 -8.16 20.59 -61.05
N ASP A 700 -7.23 21.52 -61.13
CA ASP A 700 -6.99 22.29 -62.35
C ASP A 700 -5.48 22.54 -62.53
N PRO A 701 -4.85 21.94 -63.55
CA PRO A 701 -3.44 22.15 -63.81
C PRO A 701 -3.14 23.51 -64.49
N GLU A 702 -4.16 24.27 -64.92
CA GLU A 702 -3.96 25.55 -65.61
C GLU A 702 -3.76 26.72 -64.62
N PRO A 703 -2.66 27.50 -64.74
CA PRO A 703 -2.34 28.59 -63.80
C PRO A 703 -3.38 29.71 -63.72
N GLN A 704 -4.13 29.95 -64.80
CA GLN A 704 -5.15 31.02 -64.85
C GLN A 704 -6.23 30.84 -63.77
N THR A 705 -6.58 29.58 -63.46
CA THR A 705 -7.55 29.28 -62.41
C THR A 705 -7.00 29.63 -61.03
N LEU A 706 -5.71 29.35 -60.78
CA LEU A 706 -5.02 29.76 -59.55
C LEU A 706 -4.99 31.28 -59.41
N PHE A 707 -4.65 32.01 -60.47
CA PHE A 707 -4.61 33.48 -60.45
C PHE A 707 -5.97 34.08 -60.15
N LYS A 708 -7.04 33.53 -60.76
CA LYS A 708 -8.41 33.95 -60.48
C LYS A 708 -8.80 33.72 -59.01
N ILE A 709 -8.49 32.54 -58.45
CA ILE A 709 -8.77 32.23 -57.04
C ILE A 709 -8.03 33.19 -56.10
N LEU A 710 -6.76 33.49 -56.40
CA LEU A 710 -5.96 34.44 -55.62
C LEU A 710 -6.50 35.86 -55.75
N ALA A 711 -6.83 36.32 -56.95
CA ALA A 711 -7.43 37.62 -57.22
C ALA A 711 -8.75 37.82 -56.45
N GLU A 712 -9.66 36.85 -56.52
CA GLU A 712 -10.94 36.85 -55.80
C GLU A 712 -10.74 36.90 -54.28
N LYS A 713 -9.79 36.12 -53.74
CA LYS A 713 -9.52 36.06 -52.29
C LYS A 713 -8.72 37.26 -51.76
N LEU A 714 -7.96 37.92 -52.62
CA LEU A 714 -7.25 39.16 -52.30
C LEU A 714 -8.11 40.41 -52.53
N GLU A 715 -9.29 40.25 -53.15
CA GLU A 715 -10.23 41.31 -53.53
C GLU A 715 -9.62 42.34 -54.50
N GLU A 716 -8.78 41.87 -55.43
CA GLU A 716 -8.04 42.71 -56.37
C GLU A 716 -8.07 42.14 -57.80
N ASN A 717 -7.98 43.02 -58.80
CA ASN A 717 -7.97 42.61 -60.21
C ASN A 717 -6.56 42.23 -60.67
N LEU A 718 -6.17 40.98 -60.43
CA LEU A 718 -4.86 40.42 -60.79
C LEU A 718 -5.04 39.32 -61.84
N THR A 719 -4.31 39.40 -62.95
CA THR A 719 -4.53 38.52 -64.13
C THR A 719 -3.35 37.63 -64.48
N ASP A 720 -2.20 37.85 -63.87
CA ASP A 720 -0.94 37.20 -64.22
C ASP A 720 -0.05 37.00 -62.98
N LYS A 721 0.99 36.19 -63.12
CA LYS A 721 1.88 35.82 -62.02
C LYS A 721 2.64 37.03 -61.46
N GLU A 722 3.17 37.86 -62.35
CA GLU A 722 4.00 39.01 -62.01
C GLU A 722 3.20 40.06 -61.21
N SER A 723 1.96 40.35 -61.60
CA SER A 723 1.08 41.27 -60.87
C SER A 723 0.74 40.77 -59.46
N ILE A 724 0.53 39.47 -59.27
CA ILE A 724 0.32 38.87 -57.93
C ILE A 724 1.56 39.03 -57.05
N ILE A 725 2.75 38.73 -57.59
CA ILE A 725 4.02 38.84 -56.85
C ILE A 725 4.28 40.29 -56.45
N GLU A 726 4.06 41.25 -57.35
CA GLU A 726 4.24 42.68 -57.07
C GLU A 726 3.29 43.16 -55.98
N PHE A 727 2.00 42.80 -56.06
CA PHE A 727 1.00 43.15 -55.05
C PHE A 727 1.35 42.61 -53.67
N LEU A 728 1.71 41.32 -53.58
CA LEU A 728 2.05 40.68 -52.30
C LEU A 728 3.36 41.19 -51.70
N ASN A 729 4.29 41.72 -52.51
CA ASN A 729 5.55 42.27 -52.03
C ASN A 729 5.49 43.76 -51.66
N THR A 730 4.63 44.54 -52.31
CA THR A 730 4.43 45.98 -52.03
C THR A 730 3.37 46.23 -50.95
N GLY A 731 2.47 45.27 -50.76
CA GLY A 731 1.39 45.33 -49.78
C GLY A 731 1.83 45.11 -48.32
N LYS A 732 0.84 45.12 -47.41
CA LYS A 732 1.04 44.78 -45.99
C LYS A 732 1.46 43.32 -45.84
N LYS A 733 2.21 43.01 -44.77
CA LYS A 733 2.50 41.62 -44.38
C LYS A 733 1.19 40.83 -44.22
N ARG A 734 1.18 39.57 -44.68
CA ARG A 734 0.00 38.70 -44.66
C ARG A 734 0.36 37.29 -44.23
N ILE A 735 -0.64 36.55 -43.78
CA ILE A 735 -0.57 35.10 -43.57
C ILE A 735 -1.56 34.47 -44.52
N ILE A 736 -1.11 33.55 -45.37
CA ILE A 736 -1.96 32.87 -46.34
C ILE A 736 -1.86 31.35 -46.12
N ILE A 737 -3.01 30.73 -45.90
CA ILE A 737 -3.17 29.29 -45.74
C ILE A 737 -3.85 28.74 -46.99
N ILE A 738 -3.16 27.91 -47.76
CA ILE A 738 -3.73 27.21 -48.91
C ILE A 738 -3.85 25.73 -48.60
N GLU A 739 -5.08 25.24 -48.58
CA GLU A 739 -5.36 23.82 -48.38
C GLU A 739 -5.55 23.09 -49.70
N ASN A 740 -5.15 21.82 -49.69
CA ASN A 740 -5.29 20.88 -50.80
C ASN A 740 -4.46 21.23 -52.05
N LEU A 741 -3.17 21.49 -51.88
CA LEU A 741 -2.24 21.77 -52.98
C LEU A 741 -2.22 20.67 -54.06
N GLN A 742 -2.62 19.44 -53.74
CA GLN A 742 -2.81 18.37 -54.71
C GLN A 742 -3.76 18.75 -55.86
N LYS A 743 -4.67 19.72 -55.64
CA LYS A 743 -5.61 20.22 -56.64
C LYS A 743 -4.97 21.10 -57.71
N LEU A 744 -3.74 21.58 -57.51
CA LEU A 744 -2.98 22.31 -58.55
C LEU A 744 -2.21 21.37 -59.49
N PHE A 745 -2.38 20.05 -59.33
CA PHE A 745 -1.64 19.03 -60.03
C PHE A 745 -2.54 17.95 -60.62
N LEU A 746 -2.28 17.60 -61.88
CA LEU A 746 -2.86 16.45 -62.56
C LEU A 746 -1.75 15.56 -63.12
N ARG A 747 -1.85 14.23 -62.99
CA ARG A 747 -0.83 13.29 -63.48
C ARG A 747 -0.99 13.06 -64.98
N GLU A 748 -0.69 14.10 -65.74
CA GLU A 748 -0.63 14.11 -67.21
C GLU A 748 0.57 14.95 -67.68
N MET A 749 0.82 14.96 -68.99
CA MET A 749 1.85 15.82 -69.57
C MET A 749 1.58 17.28 -69.27
N HIS A 750 2.56 17.96 -68.68
CA HIS A 750 2.45 19.36 -68.22
C HIS A 750 1.36 19.62 -67.16
N GLY A 751 0.86 18.57 -66.48
CA GLY A 751 -0.18 18.73 -65.46
C GLY A 751 0.30 19.35 -64.14
N GLN A 752 1.53 19.84 -64.06
CA GLN A 752 2.11 20.52 -62.90
C GLN A 752 2.28 22.04 -63.04
N LYS A 753 1.82 22.65 -64.14
CA LYS A 753 2.04 24.09 -64.42
C LYS A 753 1.52 25.00 -63.29
N SER A 754 0.26 24.84 -62.89
CA SER A 754 -0.36 25.63 -61.81
C SER A 754 0.39 25.48 -60.49
N LEU A 755 0.83 24.26 -60.15
CA LEU A 755 1.64 24.02 -58.96
C LEU A 755 3.01 24.73 -59.02
N ILE A 756 3.68 24.73 -60.17
CA ILE A 756 4.96 25.43 -60.36
C ILE A 756 4.77 26.93 -60.20
N ASP A 757 3.75 27.52 -60.83
CA ASP A 757 3.48 28.96 -60.70
C ASP A 757 3.11 29.34 -59.25
N PHE A 758 2.40 28.47 -58.52
CA PHE A 758 2.18 28.66 -57.09
C PHE A 758 3.50 28.69 -56.30
N ILE A 759 4.41 27.75 -56.54
CA ILE A 759 5.72 27.70 -55.89
C ILE A 759 6.54 28.96 -56.19
N ASP A 760 6.50 29.44 -57.44
CA ASP A 760 7.16 30.70 -57.84
C ASP A 760 6.59 31.89 -57.07
N ILE A 761 5.25 32.03 -57.00
CA ILE A 761 4.60 33.10 -56.23
C ILE A 761 4.99 33.02 -54.76
N MET A 762 4.94 31.83 -54.17
CA MET A 762 5.26 31.60 -52.76
C MET A 762 6.70 32.03 -52.43
N THR A 763 7.67 31.54 -53.21
CA THR A 763 9.09 31.83 -52.98
C THR A 763 9.44 33.30 -53.25
N ALA A 764 8.81 33.93 -54.26
CA ALA A 764 9.02 35.34 -54.57
C ALA A 764 8.42 36.29 -53.51
N THR A 765 7.43 35.86 -52.74
CA THR A 765 6.68 36.69 -51.77
C THR A 765 6.96 36.35 -50.30
N GLN A 766 7.83 35.36 -50.05
CA GLN A 766 8.10 34.77 -48.74
C GLN A 766 8.53 35.75 -47.63
N LYS A 767 9.11 36.92 -47.99
CA LYS A 767 9.50 37.96 -47.03
C LYS A 767 8.30 38.69 -46.43
N ASN A 768 7.23 38.82 -47.22
CA ASN A 768 6.03 39.59 -46.87
C ASN A 768 4.81 38.71 -46.58
N VAL A 769 4.84 37.44 -47.02
CA VAL A 769 3.76 36.48 -46.80
C VAL A 769 4.26 35.25 -46.06
N PHE A 770 3.62 34.92 -44.95
CA PHE A 770 3.79 33.63 -44.27
C PHE A 770 2.86 32.60 -44.90
N TRP A 771 3.43 31.62 -45.61
CA TRP A 771 2.69 30.62 -46.35
C TRP A 771 2.56 29.32 -45.55
N ILE A 772 1.34 28.80 -45.45
CA ILE A 772 1.05 27.45 -44.95
C ILE A 772 0.30 26.68 -46.04
N GLY A 773 0.93 25.67 -46.60
CA GLY A 773 0.33 24.75 -47.56
C GLY A 773 -0.09 23.43 -46.90
N SER A 774 -1.19 22.83 -47.34
CA SER A 774 -1.52 21.43 -47.01
C SER A 774 -1.57 20.57 -48.27
N ILE A 775 -1.08 19.33 -48.18
CA ILE A 775 -1.13 18.37 -49.28
C ILE A 775 -1.33 16.93 -48.79
N SER A 776 -2.05 16.13 -49.57
CA SER A 776 -2.16 14.69 -49.35
C SER A 776 -0.80 13.99 -49.41
N ILE A 777 -0.53 13.07 -48.48
CA ILE A 777 0.73 12.32 -48.41
C ILE A 777 1.00 11.52 -49.69
N TYR A 778 -0.04 11.04 -50.38
CA TYR A 778 0.12 10.24 -51.60
C TYR A 778 0.56 11.11 -52.77
N THR A 779 -0.03 12.30 -52.91
CA THR A 779 0.40 13.28 -53.92
C THR A 779 1.79 13.79 -53.60
N PHE A 780 2.06 14.09 -52.32
CA PHE A 780 3.38 14.53 -51.87
C PHE A 780 4.46 13.50 -52.20
N ASN A 781 4.27 12.21 -51.91
CA ASN A 781 5.25 11.17 -52.21
C ASN A 781 5.56 11.05 -53.71
N TYR A 782 4.56 11.28 -54.56
CA TYR A 782 4.76 11.34 -56.01
C TYR A 782 5.57 12.59 -56.40
N LEU A 783 5.15 13.76 -55.93
CA LEU A 783 5.78 15.05 -56.24
C LEU A 783 7.17 15.21 -55.62
N GLU A 784 7.46 14.53 -54.53
CA GLU A 784 8.79 14.49 -53.92
C GLU A 784 9.78 13.79 -54.85
N LYS A 785 9.35 12.70 -55.51
CA LYS A 785 10.17 11.98 -56.48
C LYS A 785 10.34 12.76 -57.79
N SER A 786 9.30 13.46 -58.25
CA SER A 786 9.32 14.15 -59.55
C SER A 786 9.84 15.59 -59.49
N LEU A 787 9.53 16.34 -58.43
CA LEU A 787 9.82 17.77 -58.28
C LEU A 787 10.63 18.12 -57.03
N LYS A 788 10.90 17.16 -56.13
CA LYS A 788 11.49 17.43 -54.79
C LYS A 788 10.70 18.50 -54.03
N MET A 789 9.39 18.29 -53.93
CA MET A 789 8.44 19.24 -53.34
C MET A 789 8.88 19.80 -51.97
N SER A 790 9.49 18.98 -51.11
CA SER A 790 10.01 19.38 -49.80
C SER A 790 11.03 20.52 -49.86
N ALA A 791 11.82 20.63 -50.95
CA ALA A 791 12.86 21.64 -51.10
C ALA A 791 12.31 23.08 -51.23
N PHE A 792 11.04 23.24 -51.61
CA PHE A 792 10.43 24.56 -51.76
C PHE A 792 9.92 25.14 -50.44
N PHE A 793 9.84 24.33 -49.38
CA PHE A 793 9.32 24.74 -48.08
C PHE A 793 10.42 24.63 -47.02
N SER A 794 10.57 25.67 -46.20
CA SER A 794 11.57 25.67 -45.13
C SER A 794 11.19 24.71 -44.00
N TYR A 795 9.89 24.47 -43.81
CA TYR A 795 9.36 23.57 -42.80
C TYR A 795 8.40 22.55 -43.43
N HIS A 796 8.86 21.30 -43.58
CA HIS A 796 8.00 20.17 -43.93
C HIS A 796 7.54 19.45 -42.65
N ILE A 797 6.23 19.51 -42.36
CA ILE A 797 5.63 18.96 -41.15
C ILE A 797 4.68 17.82 -41.54
N PRO A 798 5.15 16.56 -41.56
CA PRO A 798 4.26 15.42 -41.68
C PRO A 798 3.46 15.23 -40.39
N LEU A 799 2.15 14.97 -40.52
CA LEU A 799 1.33 14.53 -39.39
C LEU A 799 1.68 13.09 -39.09
N GLU A 800 2.27 12.86 -37.92
CA GLU A 800 2.68 11.53 -37.50
C GLU A 800 1.44 10.63 -37.25
N PRO A 801 1.54 9.29 -37.35
CA PRO A 801 0.47 8.42 -36.88
C PRO A 801 0.23 8.66 -35.37
N LEU A 802 -1.03 8.83 -34.93
CA LEU A 802 -1.36 8.79 -33.51
C LEU A 802 -1.09 7.39 -32.94
N SER A 803 -0.63 7.35 -31.69
CA SER A 803 -0.48 6.10 -30.92
C SER A 803 -1.84 5.48 -30.59
N ASP A 804 -1.82 4.18 -30.31
CA ASP A 804 -3.01 3.42 -29.91
C ASP A 804 -3.68 4.01 -28.66
N ASP A 805 -2.88 4.51 -27.71
CA ASP A 805 -3.36 5.19 -26.51
C ASP A 805 -4.03 6.54 -26.84
N GLU A 806 -3.42 7.37 -27.70
CA GLU A 806 -4.00 8.64 -28.14
C GLU A 806 -5.36 8.45 -28.84
N ILE A 807 -5.51 7.42 -29.68
CA ILE A 807 -6.79 7.11 -30.33
C ILE A 807 -7.84 6.67 -29.30
N SER A 808 -7.44 5.83 -28.35
CA SER A 808 -8.33 5.34 -27.29
C SER A 808 -8.80 6.51 -26.41
N LYS A 809 -7.88 7.38 -25.99
CA LYS A 809 -8.17 8.62 -25.25
C LYS A 809 -9.07 9.56 -26.05
N LEU A 810 -8.81 9.75 -27.34
CA LEU A 810 -9.60 10.60 -28.23
C LEU A 810 -11.07 10.14 -28.30
N ILE A 811 -11.32 8.83 -28.35
CA ILE A 811 -12.66 8.24 -28.35
C ILE A 811 -13.30 8.33 -26.96
N ILE A 812 -12.57 7.96 -25.90
CA ILE A 812 -13.08 7.99 -24.53
C ILE A 812 -13.42 9.41 -24.09
N LYS A 813 -12.60 10.41 -24.45
CA LYS A 813 -12.85 11.83 -24.16
C LYS A 813 -14.17 12.31 -24.76
N ARG A 814 -14.43 12.00 -26.03
CA ARG A 814 -15.73 12.28 -26.67
C ARG A 814 -16.89 11.64 -25.94
N ASN A 815 -16.71 10.41 -25.44
CA ASN A 815 -17.75 9.73 -24.69
C ASN A 815 -17.96 10.36 -23.31
N ARG A 816 -16.88 10.75 -22.61
CA ARG A 816 -16.97 11.45 -21.32
C ARG A 816 -17.76 12.74 -21.46
N ILE A 817 -17.43 13.55 -22.48
CA ILE A 817 -18.16 14.79 -22.82
C ILE A 817 -19.63 14.51 -23.18
N SER A 818 -19.93 13.34 -23.74
CA SER A 818 -21.32 12.93 -24.01
C SER A 818 -22.14 12.65 -22.74
N GLY A 819 -21.48 12.31 -21.63
CA GLY A 819 -22.10 11.90 -20.37
C GLY A 819 -22.72 10.49 -20.36
N PHE A 820 -22.58 9.69 -21.43
CA PHE A 820 -23.08 8.31 -21.46
C PHE A 820 -22.12 7.32 -20.79
N LYS A 821 -22.64 6.37 -20.02
CA LYS A 821 -21.87 5.23 -19.51
C LYS A 821 -21.64 4.18 -20.58
N ILE A 822 -20.39 3.81 -20.81
CA ILE A 822 -20.05 2.75 -21.78
C ILE A 822 -20.21 1.38 -21.12
N GLN A 823 -20.90 0.48 -21.79
CA GLN A 823 -20.93 -0.95 -21.47
C GLN A 823 -20.49 -1.76 -22.68
N PHE A 824 -19.43 -2.55 -22.53
CA PHE A 824 -18.96 -3.45 -23.59
C PHE A 824 -19.69 -4.80 -23.52
N GLU A 825 -20.13 -5.29 -24.67
CA GLU A 825 -20.82 -6.56 -24.81
C GLU A 825 -19.85 -7.75 -24.79
N LYS A 826 -20.22 -8.79 -24.04
CA LYS A 826 -19.47 -10.06 -23.96
C LYS A 826 -19.55 -10.79 -25.31
N SER A 827 -18.44 -11.35 -25.77
CA SER A 827 -18.41 -12.24 -26.94
C SER A 827 -18.63 -13.70 -26.54
N GLU A 828 -18.97 -14.57 -27.49
CA GLU A 828 -19.06 -16.02 -27.25
C GLU A 828 -17.76 -16.64 -26.71
N LYS A 829 -16.60 -16.02 -27.00
CA LYS A 829 -15.31 -16.46 -26.46
C LYS A 829 -15.16 -16.12 -24.98
N ASP A 830 -15.73 -15.00 -24.52
CA ASP A 830 -15.67 -14.56 -23.12
C ASP A 830 -16.52 -15.45 -22.22
N ILE A 831 -17.72 -15.80 -22.70
CA ILE A 831 -18.63 -16.69 -21.99
C ILE A 831 -17.96 -18.04 -21.71
N ASN A 832 -17.13 -18.51 -22.63
CA ASN A 832 -16.44 -19.80 -22.54
C ASN A 832 -15.07 -19.73 -21.84
N ASP A 833 -14.57 -18.54 -21.48
CA ASP A 833 -13.28 -18.39 -20.80
C ASP A 833 -13.43 -18.50 -19.26
N LYS A 834 -12.85 -19.56 -18.69
CA LYS A 834 -12.88 -19.83 -17.25
C LYS A 834 -12.14 -18.76 -16.43
N LYS A 835 -11.16 -18.05 -17.00
CA LYS A 835 -10.47 -16.94 -16.32
C LYS A 835 -11.35 -15.70 -16.29
N TYR A 836 -11.97 -15.35 -17.41
CA TYR A 836 -12.89 -14.22 -17.50
C TYR A 836 -14.07 -14.34 -16.53
N ASN A 837 -14.66 -15.52 -16.41
CA ASN A 837 -15.79 -15.76 -15.53
C ASN A 837 -15.47 -15.64 -14.03
N LYS A 838 -14.19 -15.64 -13.64
CA LYS A 838 -13.74 -15.47 -12.25
C LYS A 838 -13.47 -14.02 -11.86
N LEU A 839 -13.37 -13.11 -12.83
CA LEU A 839 -13.15 -11.69 -12.60
C LEU A 839 -14.42 -11.04 -12.02
N ASP A 840 -14.27 -9.94 -11.29
CA ASP A 840 -15.39 -9.12 -10.85
C ASP A 840 -16.05 -8.37 -12.06
N GLU A 841 -17.19 -7.71 -11.87
CA GLU A 841 -17.85 -7.02 -12.99
C GLU A 841 -17.10 -5.78 -13.49
N LYS A 842 -16.29 -5.10 -12.67
CA LYS A 842 -15.47 -3.93 -13.07
C LYS A 842 -14.29 -4.40 -13.93
N GLU A 843 -13.52 -5.37 -13.44
CA GLU A 843 -12.43 -6.06 -14.12
C GLU A 843 -12.89 -6.71 -15.44
N LYS A 844 -14.09 -7.30 -15.46
CA LYS A 844 -14.68 -7.83 -16.70
C LYS A 844 -14.89 -6.74 -17.74
N GLN A 845 -15.40 -5.57 -17.35
CA GLN A 845 -15.61 -4.45 -18.28
C GLN A 845 -14.29 -3.88 -18.77
N ASP A 846 -13.29 -3.74 -17.89
CA ASP A 846 -11.96 -3.27 -18.26
C ASP A 846 -11.27 -4.23 -19.25
N HIS A 847 -11.38 -5.55 -19.03
CA HIS A 847 -10.87 -6.54 -19.97
C HIS A 847 -11.53 -6.42 -21.36
N LEU A 848 -12.85 -6.23 -21.42
CA LEU A 848 -13.58 -6.06 -22.68
C LEU A 848 -13.19 -4.76 -23.38
N LYS A 849 -13.04 -3.67 -22.64
CA LYS A 849 -12.59 -2.36 -23.11
C LYS A 849 -11.20 -2.45 -23.74
N GLU A 850 -10.22 -3.01 -23.03
CA GLU A 850 -8.86 -3.17 -23.52
C GLU A 850 -8.82 -3.97 -24.82
N ARG A 851 -9.55 -5.09 -24.88
CA ARG A 851 -9.62 -5.90 -26.11
C ARG A 851 -10.26 -5.13 -27.26
N PHE A 852 -11.38 -4.44 -27.00
CA PHE A 852 -12.07 -3.66 -28.02
C PHE A 852 -11.13 -2.61 -28.63
N PHE A 853 -10.46 -1.80 -27.80
CA PHE A 853 -9.54 -0.78 -28.28
C PHE A 853 -8.32 -1.37 -28.98
N LYS A 854 -7.79 -2.51 -28.50
CA LYS A 854 -6.72 -3.23 -29.19
C LYS A 854 -7.14 -3.65 -30.61
N ASP A 855 -8.34 -4.21 -30.76
CA ASP A 855 -8.84 -4.64 -32.07
C ASP A 855 -9.16 -3.43 -32.99
N LEU A 856 -9.76 -2.37 -32.43
CA LEU A 856 -10.03 -1.12 -33.14
C LEU A 856 -8.74 -0.45 -33.63
N ASN A 857 -7.73 -0.32 -32.76
CA ASN A 857 -6.45 0.32 -33.10
C ASN A 857 -5.67 -0.48 -34.15
N ASN A 858 -5.62 -1.81 -34.01
CA ASN A 858 -5.05 -2.72 -35.01
C ASN A 858 -5.71 -2.53 -36.39
N PHE A 859 -7.01 -2.25 -36.43
CA PHE A 859 -7.76 -2.03 -37.65
C PHE A 859 -7.58 -0.60 -38.21
N ALA A 860 -7.77 0.42 -37.38
CA ALA A 860 -7.72 1.83 -37.78
C ALA A 860 -6.30 2.28 -38.19
N LYS A 861 -5.25 1.67 -37.61
CA LYS A 861 -3.83 1.99 -37.87
C LYS A 861 -3.58 3.50 -37.91
N SER A 862 -3.97 4.19 -36.84
CA SER A 862 -3.81 5.64 -36.64
C SER A 862 -4.65 6.57 -37.51
N ASN A 863 -5.65 6.05 -38.23
CA ASN A 863 -6.63 6.90 -38.91
C ASN A 863 -7.78 7.26 -37.97
N ILE A 864 -7.83 8.53 -37.56
CA ILE A 864 -8.81 9.07 -36.59
C ILE A 864 -10.24 8.81 -37.06
N SER A 865 -10.54 9.14 -38.30
CA SER A 865 -11.92 9.07 -38.80
C SER A 865 -12.42 7.64 -38.94
N MET A 866 -11.54 6.70 -39.29
CA MET A 866 -11.86 5.27 -39.25
C MET A 866 -12.13 4.80 -37.81
N ALA A 867 -11.30 5.21 -36.85
CA ALA A 867 -11.50 4.83 -35.45
C ALA A 867 -12.84 5.37 -34.92
N LEU A 868 -13.19 6.63 -35.20
CA LEU A 868 -14.47 7.25 -34.83
C LEU A 868 -15.66 6.59 -35.52
N MET A 869 -15.53 6.28 -36.81
CA MET A 869 -16.59 5.63 -37.58
C MET A 869 -16.88 4.22 -37.05
N PHE A 870 -15.84 3.42 -36.82
CA PHE A 870 -16.03 2.05 -36.34
C PHE A 870 -16.41 1.99 -34.86
N TRP A 871 -16.07 3.00 -34.08
CA TRP A 871 -16.68 3.21 -32.77
C TRP A 871 -18.19 3.38 -32.89
N LEU A 872 -18.67 4.31 -33.74
CA LEU A 872 -20.10 4.53 -33.97
C LEU A 872 -20.83 3.29 -34.48
N LEU A 873 -20.24 2.56 -35.43
CA LEU A 873 -20.81 1.31 -35.97
C LEU A 873 -20.85 0.17 -34.94
N SER A 874 -20.00 0.23 -33.92
CA SER A 874 -20.01 -0.75 -32.83
C SER A 874 -21.12 -0.48 -31.82
N THR A 875 -21.81 0.67 -31.88
CA THR A 875 -22.93 0.96 -30.98
C THR A 875 -24.13 0.07 -31.30
N LYS A 876 -24.59 -0.69 -30.29
CA LYS A 876 -25.76 -1.57 -30.38
C LYS A 876 -27.06 -0.85 -30.07
N LYS A 877 -27.07 -0.19 -28.92
CA LYS A 877 -28.23 0.46 -28.32
C LYS A 877 -27.72 1.62 -27.47
N VAL A 878 -28.43 2.73 -27.52
CA VAL A 878 -28.31 3.81 -26.55
C VAL A 878 -29.59 3.79 -25.72
N ASP A 879 -29.44 3.66 -24.41
CA ASP A 879 -30.50 3.82 -23.41
C ASP A 879 -30.37 5.23 -22.79
N ASP A 880 -31.30 5.61 -21.91
CA ASP A 880 -31.34 6.98 -21.34
C ASP A 880 -30.01 7.42 -20.70
N GLN A 881 -29.22 6.49 -20.14
CA GLN A 881 -27.91 6.79 -19.49
C GLN A 881 -26.73 5.92 -19.97
N ASN A 882 -26.97 4.87 -20.76
CA ASN A 882 -25.96 3.87 -21.11
C ASN A 882 -25.82 3.70 -22.63
N ILE A 883 -24.59 3.49 -23.08
CA ILE A 883 -24.29 3.07 -24.45
C ILE A 883 -23.68 1.66 -24.46
N ILE A 884 -24.34 0.75 -25.18
CA ILE A 884 -23.87 -0.63 -25.32
C ILE A 884 -23.03 -0.74 -26.58
N ILE A 885 -21.74 -1.05 -26.42
CA ILE A 885 -20.78 -1.24 -27.50
C ILE A 885 -20.59 -2.74 -27.75
N LYS A 886 -20.91 -3.19 -28.97
CA LYS A 886 -20.69 -4.57 -29.41
C LYS A 886 -19.20 -4.88 -29.46
N ASN A 887 -18.85 -6.16 -29.33
CA ASN A 887 -17.49 -6.59 -29.62
C ASN A 887 -17.09 -6.18 -31.06
N PHE A 888 -15.87 -5.66 -31.21
CA PHE A 888 -15.37 -5.21 -32.51
C PHE A 888 -15.36 -6.37 -33.50
N LYS A 889 -16.16 -6.27 -34.56
CA LYS A 889 -16.14 -7.20 -35.68
C LYS A 889 -15.35 -6.57 -36.81
N LYS A 890 -14.14 -7.09 -37.05
CA LYS A 890 -13.35 -6.71 -38.23
C LYS A 890 -14.20 -6.98 -39.48
N PRO A 891 -14.51 -5.97 -40.30
CA PRO A 891 -15.32 -6.22 -41.47
C PRO A 891 -14.52 -7.01 -42.50
N ASP A 892 -15.19 -7.92 -43.19
CA ASP A 892 -14.58 -8.74 -44.23
C ASP A 892 -14.50 -7.97 -45.55
N PHE A 893 -13.33 -7.41 -45.82
CA PHE A 893 -13.03 -6.72 -47.07
C PHE A 893 -12.22 -7.59 -48.05
N SER A 894 -12.27 -8.92 -47.90
CA SER A 894 -11.59 -9.85 -48.81
C SER A 894 -11.99 -9.63 -50.28
N PHE A 895 -13.20 -9.15 -50.55
CA PHE A 895 -13.66 -8.78 -51.89
C PHE A 895 -12.76 -7.75 -52.59
N LEU A 896 -12.13 -6.80 -51.85
CA LEU A 896 -11.23 -5.80 -52.45
C LEU A 896 -9.99 -6.45 -53.08
N SER A 897 -9.54 -7.60 -52.54
CA SER A 897 -8.42 -8.35 -53.11
C SER A 897 -8.73 -8.94 -54.49
N SER A 898 -10.01 -9.21 -54.76
CA SER A 898 -10.52 -9.75 -56.03
C SER A 898 -10.76 -8.69 -57.12
N ILE A 899 -10.58 -7.40 -56.80
CA ILE A 899 -10.77 -6.32 -57.77
C ILE A 899 -9.75 -6.41 -58.91
N LYS A 900 -10.28 -6.39 -60.14
CA LYS A 900 -9.52 -6.40 -61.41
C LYS A 900 -8.61 -5.19 -61.52
N MET A 901 -7.48 -5.34 -62.21
CA MET A 901 -6.42 -4.32 -62.26
C MET A 901 -6.88 -2.95 -62.78
N ASP A 902 -7.73 -2.91 -63.82
CA ASP A 902 -8.27 -1.67 -64.39
C ASP A 902 -9.01 -0.81 -63.35
N ARG A 903 -9.76 -1.46 -62.44
CA ARG A 903 -10.46 -0.78 -61.33
C ARG A 903 -9.48 -0.34 -60.24
N VAL A 904 -8.44 -1.12 -59.98
CA VAL A 904 -7.38 -0.74 -59.03
C VAL A 904 -6.64 0.52 -59.48
N PHE A 905 -6.40 0.69 -60.78
CA PHE A 905 -5.81 1.93 -61.31
C PHE A 905 -6.74 3.14 -61.15
N VAL A 906 -8.06 2.96 -61.31
CA VAL A 906 -9.05 4.00 -60.99
C VAL A 906 -8.93 4.42 -59.52
N LEU A 907 -8.92 3.47 -58.60
CA LEU A 907 -8.79 3.74 -57.16
C LEU A 907 -7.47 4.45 -56.82
N GLN A 908 -6.36 4.06 -57.46
CA GLN A 908 -5.07 4.72 -57.31
C GLN A 908 -5.13 6.18 -57.74
N ALA A 909 -5.70 6.47 -58.91
CA ALA A 909 -5.82 7.83 -59.43
C ALA A 909 -6.69 8.71 -58.52
N LEU A 910 -7.81 8.17 -58.04
CA LEU A 910 -8.72 8.89 -57.13
C LEU A 910 -8.08 9.17 -55.77
N ILE A 911 -7.29 8.24 -55.21
CA ILE A 911 -6.55 8.47 -53.96
C ILE A 911 -5.42 9.49 -54.15
N MET A 912 -4.70 9.43 -55.28
CA MET A 912 -3.59 10.32 -55.58
C MET A 912 -4.01 11.78 -55.81
N HIS A 913 -5.16 12.00 -56.48
CA HIS A 913 -5.69 13.34 -56.77
C HIS A 913 -6.77 13.81 -55.79
N ASP A 914 -7.06 12.98 -54.80
CA ASP A 914 -8.12 13.23 -53.83
C ASP A 914 -9.48 13.50 -54.49
N GLY A 915 -9.85 12.63 -55.44
CA GLY A 915 -11.06 12.74 -56.26
C GLY A 915 -10.84 13.41 -57.61
N LEU A 916 -11.59 12.98 -58.63
CA LEU A 916 -11.46 13.42 -60.03
C LEU A 916 -12.82 13.46 -60.74
N PHE A 917 -12.95 14.35 -61.73
CA PHE A 917 -14.03 14.27 -62.72
C PHE A 917 -13.77 13.15 -63.73
N GLN A 918 -14.82 12.60 -64.35
CA GLN A 918 -14.71 11.53 -65.36
C GLN A 918 -13.67 11.85 -66.46
N GLY A 919 -13.71 13.07 -67.02
CA GLY A 919 -12.78 13.49 -68.07
C GLY A 919 -11.33 13.56 -67.61
N GLN A 920 -11.10 13.95 -66.35
CA GLN A 920 -9.76 14.01 -65.77
C GLN A 920 -9.21 12.61 -65.49
N LEU A 921 -10.07 11.71 -65.01
CA LEU A 921 -9.71 10.32 -64.78
C LEU A 921 -9.31 9.61 -66.08
N ALA A 922 -10.05 9.86 -67.17
CA ALA A 922 -9.71 9.34 -68.50
C ALA A 922 -8.32 9.80 -68.96
N LYS A 923 -7.98 11.09 -68.75
CA LYS A 923 -6.65 11.64 -69.05
C LYS A 923 -5.55 11.02 -68.19
N VAL A 924 -5.72 10.98 -66.87
CA VAL A 924 -4.73 10.46 -65.91
C VAL A 924 -4.41 8.98 -66.12
N LEU A 925 -5.39 8.19 -66.58
CA LEU A 925 -5.23 6.76 -66.87
C LEU A 925 -4.92 6.47 -68.34
N SER A 926 -4.99 7.48 -69.22
CA SER A 926 -4.93 7.32 -70.67
C SER A 926 -5.95 6.29 -71.20
N TYR A 927 -7.18 6.34 -70.66
CA TYR A 927 -8.31 5.50 -71.07
C TYR A 927 -9.28 6.29 -71.94
N ASP A 928 -10.05 5.59 -72.78
CA ASP A 928 -11.20 6.18 -73.45
C ASP A 928 -12.27 6.64 -72.44
N ILE A 929 -12.99 7.71 -72.78
CA ILE A 929 -14.04 8.30 -71.95
C ILE A 929 -15.18 7.31 -71.70
N THR A 930 -15.49 6.47 -72.69
CA THR A 930 -16.54 5.44 -72.60
C THR A 930 -16.13 4.33 -71.66
N LYS A 931 -14.88 3.83 -71.80
CA LYS A 931 -14.30 2.84 -70.88
C LYS A 931 -14.30 3.35 -69.44
N THR A 932 -13.90 4.60 -69.25
CA THR A 932 -13.86 5.25 -67.93
C THR A 932 -15.27 5.35 -67.32
N LYS A 933 -16.28 5.70 -68.12
CA LYS A 933 -17.68 5.76 -67.68
C LYS A 933 -18.16 4.41 -67.13
N PHE A 934 -17.92 3.33 -67.88
CA PHE A 934 -18.35 1.99 -67.45
C PHE A 934 -17.66 1.55 -66.15
N LEU A 935 -16.35 1.80 -66.01
CA LEU A 935 -15.62 1.49 -64.78
C LEU A 935 -16.15 2.28 -63.57
N LEU A 936 -16.53 3.55 -63.76
CA LEU A 936 -17.09 4.38 -62.69
C LEU A 936 -18.49 3.90 -62.28
N ILE A 937 -19.37 3.57 -63.24
CA ILE A 937 -20.71 3.05 -62.95
C ILE A 937 -20.63 1.77 -62.14
N GLU A 938 -19.80 0.81 -62.57
CA GLU A 938 -19.61 -0.44 -61.83
C GLU A 938 -19.16 -0.19 -60.39
N LEU A 939 -18.17 0.68 -60.20
CA LEU A 939 -17.64 0.97 -58.86
C LEU A 939 -18.59 1.81 -57.98
N LEU A 940 -19.52 2.56 -58.57
CA LEU A 940 -20.58 3.26 -57.86
C LEU A 940 -21.69 2.30 -57.43
N GLU A 941 -22.11 1.40 -58.32
CA GLU A 941 -23.10 0.34 -58.01
C GLU A 941 -22.58 -0.59 -56.91
N ASP A 942 -21.29 -0.91 -56.94
CA ASP A 942 -20.62 -1.70 -55.90
C ASP A 942 -20.44 -0.92 -54.58
N GLY A 943 -20.80 0.37 -54.52
CA GLY A 943 -20.64 1.24 -53.35
C GLY A 943 -19.18 1.57 -53.00
N VAL A 944 -18.23 1.24 -53.89
CA VAL A 944 -16.79 1.48 -53.72
C VAL A 944 -16.46 2.96 -53.89
N LEU A 945 -17.21 3.64 -54.77
CA LEU A 945 -17.10 5.08 -55.00
C LEU A 945 -18.33 5.82 -54.47
N GLN A 946 -18.15 7.11 -54.25
CA GLN A 946 -19.21 8.09 -54.04
C GLN A 946 -19.02 9.24 -55.03
N GLU A 947 -20.12 9.82 -55.48
CA GLU A 947 -20.13 11.03 -56.31
C GLU A 947 -20.57 12.22 -55.46
N LYS A 948 -19.79 13.29 -55.48
CA LYS A 948 -20.14 14.57 -54.85
C LYS A 948 -19.79 15.70 -55.80
N GLU A 949 -20.77 16.57 -56.10
CA GLU A 949 -20.58 17.73 -57.00
C GLU A 949 -19.95 17.35 -58.36
N GLY A 950 -20.27 16.16 -58.88
CA GLY A 950 -19.72 15.62 -60.14
C GLY A 950 -18.30 15.06 -60.06
N GLN A 951 -17.64 15.12 -58.89
CA GLN A 951 -16.35 14.47 -58.65
C GLN A 951 -16.56 13.08 -58.03
N PHE A 952 -15.77 12.11 -58.49
CA PHE A 952 -15.76 10.76 -57.94
C PHE A 952 -14.71 10.67 -56.83
N PHE A 953 -15.06 10.02 -55.73
CA PHE A 953 -14.16 9.75 -54.60
C PHE A 953 -14.27 8.30 -54.16
N VAL A 954 -13.21 7.76 -53.57
CA VAL A 954 -13.31 6.50 -52.84
C VAL A 954 -14.20 6.70 -51.61
N ASN A 955 -15.12 5.77 -51.38
CA ASN A 955 -16.03 5.79 -50.24
C ASN A 955 -15.23 5.76 -48.91
N PRO A 956 -15.52 6.64 -47.93
CA PRO A 956 -14.77 6.71 -46.68
C PRO A 956 -14.70 5.42 -45.90
N ILE A 957 -15.76 4.61 -45.93
CA ILE A 957 -15.88 3.35 -45.18
C ILE A 957 -14.79 2.35 -45.60
N ILE A 958 -14.38 2.36 -46.87
CA ILE A 958 -13.41 1.39 -47.43
C ILE A 958 -12.08 2.03 -47.86
N TYR A 959 -11.91 3.33 -47.65
CA TYR A 959 -10.73 4.07 -48.11
C TYR A 959 -9.42 3.46 -47.61
N ARG A 960 -9.33 3.17 -46.31
CA ARG A 960 -8.10 2.65 -45.70
C ARG A 960 -7.76 1.27 -46.25
N ASN A 961 -8.76 0.43 -46.47
CA ASN A 961 -8.59 -0.89 -47.07
C ASN A 961 -8.15 -0.77 -48.53
N THR A 962 -8.68 0.21 -49.25
CA THR A 962 -8.24 0.54 -50.62
C THR A 962 -6.78 1.00 -50.64
N VAL A 963 -6.37 1.87 -49.71
CA VAL A 963 -4.96 2.25 -49.54
C VAL A 963 -4.07 1.03 -49.24
N GLN A 964 -4.49 0.12 -48.35
CA GLN A 964 -3.74 -1.08 -48.03
C GLN A 964 -3.62 -2.02 -49.24
N LEU A 965 -4.70 -2.18 -50.01
CA LEU A 965 -4.67 -2.92 -51.27
C LEU A 965 -3.64 -2.33 -52.23
N LEU A 966 -3.67 -1.00 -52.43
CA LEU A 966 -2.72 -0.31 -53.31
C LEU A 966 -1.28 -0.45 -52.84
N LYS A 967 -1.02 -0.31 -51.53
CA LYS A 967 0.32 -0.55 -50.94
C LYS A 967 0.79 -2.00 -51.13
N SER A 968 -0.09 -2.98 -50.92
CA SER A 968 0.24 -4.40 -51.11
C SER A 968 0.60 -4.74 -52.57
N ARG A 969 0.08 -3.95 -53.52
CA ARG A 969 0.38 -4.04 -54.96
C ARG A 969 1.49 -3.07 -55.41
N ASN A 970 2.17 -2.39 -54.48
CA ASN A 970 3.23 -1.39 -54.75
C ASN A 970 2.79 -0.22 -55.67
N LEU A 971 1.55 0.25 -55.53
CA LEU A 971 0.98 1.35 -56.31
C LEU A 971 0.96 2.72 -55.59
N LEU A 972 1.37 2.78 -54.32
CA LEU A 972 1.44 4.00 -53.49
C LEU A 972 2.77 4.13 -52.75
#